data_AF-A0A1F8PTB5-F1
#
_entry.id   AF-A0A1F8PTB5-F1
#
_cell.length_a   1.000
_cell.length_b   1.000
_cell.length_c   1.000
_cell.angle_alpha   90.00
_cell.angle_beta   90.00
_cell.angle_gamma   90.00
#
_symmetry.space_group_name_H-M   'P 1'
#
loop_
_entity.id
_entity.type
_entity.pdbx_description
1 polymer ?
#
loop_
_entity_poly.entity_id
_entity_poly.type
_entity_poly.pdbx_seq_one_letter_code
_entity_poly.pdbx_strand_id
1 'polypeptide(L)'
;MKYLQYRVIGALLVAILLLGVTHSVMAGARHSEQELTNPVAPSAYTEQIPCSGTFHEQQIPDDGSWLQVCLLDPAAPDKGEVSEVNVKYLLDHPNPDQLQVLLTRTDSDISQTLWDRGVPLAGTNLGAAHGLDAFRGTPAQSGWILLVRDVVPGQAGWLRGLTVHASYAPLGPLPEILAGTAGQPTSLRIPPGSVASTTLDMDDKKPDAEEQGSALEQTSGWQDIKHETFEGAFPNTGWSLLDINPNDGKEYLWDDDDYRHHLGSWAAWPANGGANWLDPAISPYPPFTSSWMIYGPFDLSDAATAEVDFWLWRQIEVYYDYIYFAASHDSTNFTAGWYWDGTAGWEEIRISLDNMLGDDSVWVGWYFHSNFANQYEGPWVDDILIRKYLVGDVTAQGTFYYYDRDNNQVRSRFTKVHLYDDDPGGNDDWLATTNTDAYGYFQFPTMTNWDEDDTDPDPNNRRLDLYVVWEADYNDSGIARHRVTNFGNQNYKWYSFTSTNTPDGTINFSSFLPTGFPGLEAMWIFQDLRKAWEEVYDNTSPHFDPGSVTAKWEDGENCYPSWPFCTSFFNGGVGGPFIFVSNLNRISGDTVVHEAGHHYMWNATGWWLWWDVGCYSHQLFGPEDVRCAWSEGWADFLPLPVNGDACYDFGPGPCGAGGGAFENLETHSRNDAPQLFPWGDTVEGRVAGSLYDLFDATNEGYDSAAFGFDPIADIVLQGADEDRFSGFWESWKASGQNKHHAVRAIYQNTIDYNTAPRFDPLLPDRIVLQNTSYPYALDLWAYSSDDESADAELLYLINVTDWRCGISSDGRWVHIAPQPNWLGFCDVIVWVDDSLKIASDIFRVSVVPIVGRVYVPYIRK
;
A
#
# COMPACT_ATOMS: atom_id res chain seq x y z
N MET A 1 -6.98 -46.37 11.38
CA MET A 1 -8.20 -47.05 10.90
C MET A 1 -8.83 -46.19 9.82
N LYS A 2 -9.01 -46.78 8.62
CA LYS A 2 -9.94 -46.50 7.50
C LYS A 2 -10.19 -45.04 7.06
N TYR A 3 -9.83 -44.57 5.86
CA TYR A 3 -10.18 -44.91 4.44
C TYR A 3 -11.51 -44.35 3.88
N LEU A 4 -11.41 -43.77 2.65
CA LEU A 4 -12.39 -43.66 1.52
C LEU A 4 -13.61 -42.72 1.74
N GLN A 5 -14.27 -41.99 0.79
CA GLN A 5 -14.21 -41.85 -0.69
C GLN A 5 -15.29 -40.86 -1.26
N TYR A 6 -15.01 -40.36 -2.48
CA TYR A 6 -15.86 -40.13 -3.70
C TYR A 6 -16.85 -38.95 -3.75
N ARG A 7 -16.77 -38.03 -4.73
CA ARG A 7 -17.05 -38.07 -6.20
C ARG A 7 -18.51 -38.32 -6.56
N VAL A 8 -19.14 -37.32 -7.19
CA VAL A 8 -20.47 -37.38 -7.83
C VAL A 8 -20.32 -37.19 -9.35
N ILE A 9 -21.07 -38.00 -10.08
CA ILE A 9 -21.19 -38.12 -11.54
C ILE A 9 -22.43 -37.33 -12.01
N GLY A 10 -22.38 -36.77 -13.22
CA GLY A 10 -23.57 -36.39 -13.99
C GLY A 10 -23.30 -36.51 -15.49
N ALA A 11 -23.99 -37.44 -16.17
CA ALA A 11 -23.92 -37.71 -17.60
C ALA A 11 -25.32 -37.69 -18.24
N LEU A 12 -25.42 -37.28 -19.51
CA LEU A 12 -26.52 -37.49 -20.47
C LEU A 12 -25.88 -37.36 -21.89
N LEU A 13 -25.66 -38.35 -22.77
CA LEU A 13 -26.39 -39.50 -23.36
C LEU A 13 -27.33 -39.12 -24.53
N VAL A 14 -27.08 -39.72 -25.72
CA VAL A 14 -27.98 -40.26 -26.79
C VAL A 14 -27.28 -40.16 -28.17
N ALA A 15 -27.25 -41.12 -29.13
CA ALA A 15 -27.53 -42.56 -29.21
C ALA A 15 -27.22 -43.14 -30.65
N ILE A 16 -26.98 -44.47 -30.73
CA ILE A 16 -27.36 -45.48 -31.80
C ILE A 16 -26.47 -45.62 -33.08
N LEU A 17 -25.65 -46.69 -33.22
CA LEU A 17 -25.86 -48.08 -33.76
C LEU A 17 -25.80 -48.16 -35.31
N LEU A 18 -25.03 -49.03 -36.00
CA LEU A 18 -25.14 -50.51 -36.07
C LEU A 18 -24.11 -51.17 -37.06
N LEU A 19 -23.86 -52.48 -36.86
CA LEU A 19 -23.29 -53.53 -37.77
C LEU A 19 -21.76 -53.56 -37.99
N GLY A 20 -21.02 -54.68 -37.98
CA GLY A 20 -21.32 -56.10 -37.78
C GLY A 20 -20.21 -57.03 -38.36
N VAL A 21 -19.55 -57.80 -37.48
CA VAL A 21 -19.09 -59.22 -37.61
C VAL A 21 -18.15 -59.68 -38.77
N THR A 22 -16.89 -59.96 -38.38
CA THR A 22 -15.92 -61.05 -38.70
C THR A 22 -15.92 -61.90 -40.00
N HIS A 23 -14.72 -61.97 -40.62
CA HIS A 23 -13.92 -63.10 -41.17
C HIS A 23 -14.51 -64.20 -42.10
N SER A 24 -13.91 -64.34 -43.29
CA SER A 24 -13.43 -65.59 -43.98
C SER A 24 -12.77 -65.18 -45.34
N VAL A 25 -11.46 -65.27 -45.59
CA VAL A 25 -10.53 -66.40 -45.87
C VAL A 25 -10.39 -66.79 -47.37
N MET A 26 -9.15 -66.61 -47.88
CA MET A 26 -8.41 -67.29 -48.98
C MET A 26 -8.74 -67.00 -50.47
N ALA A 27 -7.78 -66.92 -51.41
CA ALA A 27 -6.35 -67.31 -51.45
C ALA A 27 -5.59 -66.68 -52.64
N GLY A 28 -4.25 -66.73 -52.54
CA GLY A 28 -3.28 -66.76 -53.65
C GLY A 28 -2.48 -65.46 -53.85
N ALA A 29 -1.16 -65.39 -54.00
CA ALA A 29 0.00 -66.25 -53.76
C ALA A 29 1.26 -65.51 -54.32
N ARG A 30 2.30 -65.38 -53.50
CA ARG A 30 3.76 -65.31 -53.79
C ARG A 30 4.45 -64.09 -54.44
N HIS A 31 5.49 -63.70 -53.70
CA HIS A 31 6.67 -62.85 -53.92
C HIS A 31 7.44 -63.02 -55.25
N SER A 32 8.00 -61.90 -55.74
CA SER A 32 9.45 -61.72 -55.96
C SER A 32 9.80 -60.23 -56.16
N GLU A 33 10.96 -59.85 -55.64
CA GLU A 33 11.68 -58.60 -55.89
C GLU A 33 11.88 -58.31 -57.39
N GLN A 34 11.90 -57.03 -57.77
CA GLN A 34 12.66 -56.56 -58.93
C GLN A 34 13.02 -55.08 -58.77
N GLU A 35 14.33 -54.82 -58.75
CA GLU A 35 14.98 -53.52 -58.93
C GLU A 35 14.44 -52.79 -60.17
N LEU A 36 14.23 -51.48 -60.07
CA LEU A 36 14.28 -50.60 -61.24
C LEU A 36 14.83 -49.21 -60.87
N THR A 37 16.12 -49.08 -61.17
CA THR A 37 16.75 -47.96 -61.92
C THR A 37 16.89 -46.59 -61.25
N ASN A 38 18.15 -46.29 -60.91
CA ASN A 38 18.78 -44.97 -60.78
C ASN A 38 18.13 -43.87 -61.63
N PRO A 39 17.86 -42.68 -61.07
CA PRO A 39 17.91 -41.46 -61.84
C PRO A 39 19.37 -41.13 -62.16
N VAL A 40 19.58 -40.87 -63.44
CA VAL A 40 20.84 -40.54 -64.10
C VAL A 40 21.50 -39.32 -63.45
N ALA A 41 22.77 -39.50 -63.06
CA ALA A 41 23.69 -38.42 -62.75
C ALA A 41 23.84 -37.51 -63.99
N PRO A 42 23.82 -36.17 -63.84
CA PRO A 42 24.24 -35.31 -64.92
C PRO A 42 25.77 -35.36 -65.01
N SER A 43 26.30 -36.24 -65.86
CA SER A 43 27.67 -36.09 -66.35
C SER A 43 27.66 -35.17 -67.55
N ALA A 44 28.11 -33.93 -67.38
CA ALA A 44 28.69 -33.14 -68.46
C ALA A 44 29.61 -32.07 -67.85
N TYR A 45 30.90 -32.41 -67.80
CA TYR A 45 32.03 -31.49 -67.80
C TYR A 45 31.83 -30.16 -67.07
N THR A 46 32.04 -30.17 -65.75
CA THR A 46 32.42 -28.94 -65.05
C THR A 46 33.80 -28.53 -65.59
N GLU A 47 33.87 -27.39 -66.29
CA GLU A 47 35.05 -26.54 -66.14
C GLU A 47 35.29 -26.45 -64.64
N GLN A 48 36.49 -26.83 -64.17
CA GLN A 48 36.88 -26.56 -62.79
C GLN A 48 36.79 -25.05 -62.61
N ILE A 49 35.70 -24.58 -62.01
CA ILE A 49 35.58 -23.18 -61.60
C ILE A 49 36.73 -22.97 -60.62
N PRO A 50 37.71 -22.12 -60.94
CA PRO A 50 38.80 -21.84 -60.01
C PRO A 50 38.18 -21.18 -58.78
N CYS A 51 38.36 -21.79 -57.62
CA CYS A 51 37.88 -21.22 -56.37
C CYS A 51 38.70 -19.96 -56.07
N SER A 52 38.00 -18.89 -55.68
CA SER A 52 38.60 -17.61 -55.35
C SER A 52 38.69 -17.45 -53.84
N GLY A 53 39.71 -16.74 -53.35
CA GLY A 53 39.72 -16.27 -51.95
C GLY A 53 38.75 -15.12 -51.71
N THR A 54 38.24 -14.50 -52.78
CA THR A 54 37.34 -13.34 -52.71
C THR A 54 36.09 -13.56 -53.54
N PHE A 55 34.94 -13.17 -53.00
CA PHE A 55 33.66 -13.20 -53.69
C PHE A 55 33.49 -11.97 -54.63
N HIS A 56 32.70 -12.13 -55.70
CA HIS A 56 32.25 -11.02 -56.54
C HIS A 56 30.77 -11.20 -56.85
N GLU A 57 30.00 -10.11 -56.79
CA GLU A 57 28.57 -10.12 -57.06
C GLU A 57 28.25 -10.74 -58.42
N GLN A 58 27.25 -11.61 -58.46
CA GLN A 58 26.88 -12.37 -59.65
C GLN A 58 25.36 -12.41 -59.81
N GLN A 59 24.90 -12.22 -61.05
CA GLN A 59 23.48 -12.31 -61.38
C GLN A 59 23.02 -13.77 -61.33
N ILE A 60 21.87 -14.01 -60.69
CA ILE A 60 21.24 -15.34 -60.63
C ILE A 60 20.56 -15.61 -61.98
N PRO A 61 20.81 -16.77 -62.62
CA PRO A 61 20.14 -17.14 -63.86
C PRO A 61 18.61 -17.25 -63.69
N ASP A 62 17.86 -16.56 -64.55
CA ASP A 62 16.39 -16.53 -64.58
C ASP A 62 15.79 -17.67 -65.44
N ASP A 63 16.53 -18.76 -65.65
CA ASP A 63 16.15 -19.89 -66.53
C ASP A 63 16.09 -21.24 -65.81
N GLY A 64 16.20 -21.25 -64.47
CA GLY A 64 16.24 -22.48 -63.67
C GLY A 64 17.61 -23.14 -63.58
N SER A 65 18.63 -22.61 -64.26
CA SER A 65 20.00 -23.10 -64.14
C SER A 65 20.68 -22.63 -62.84
N TRP A 66 21.67 -23.39 -62.40
CA TRP A 66 22.42 -23.10 -61.18
C TRP A 66 23.51 -22.06 -61.44
N LEU A 67 23.49 -20.96 -60.68
CA LEU A 67 24.68 -20.18 -60.37
C LEU A 67 25.58 -21.01 -59.45
N GLN A 68 26.86 -21.12 -59.78
CA GLN A 68 27.87 -21.80 -58.96
C GLN A 68 29.00 -20.84 -58.63
N VAL A 69 29.25 -20.66 -57.34
CA VAL A 69 30.33 -19.80 -56.83
C VAL A 69 31.22 -20.63 -55.93
N CYS A 70 32.52 -20.72 -56.26
CA CYS A 70 33.49 -21.44 -55.44
C CYS A 70 34.40 -20.49 -54.65
N LEU A 71 34.45 -20.67 -53.33
CA LEU A 71 35.32 -19.95 -52.41
C LEU A 71 36.35 -20.88 -51.76
N LEU A 72 37.54 -20.35 -51.45
CA LEU A 72 38.56 -21.01 -50.64
C LEU A 72 38.67 -20.28 -49.31
N ASP A 73 38.75 -21.04 -48.21
CA ASP A 73 39.21 -20.49 -46.93
C ASP A 73 40.75 -20.43 -46.93
N PRO A 74 41.37 -19.23 -46.96
CA PRO A 74 42.82 -19.07 -46.99
C PRO A 74 43.48 -19.44 -45.65
N ALA A 75 42.73 -19.50 -44.54
CA ALA A 75 43.21 -19.84 -43.21
C ALA A 75 43.12 -21.35 -42.90
N ALA A 76 42.62 -22.16 -43.85
CA ALA A 76 42.44 -23.60 -43.67
C ALA A 76 43.77 -24.35 -43.39
N PRO A 77 43.90 -25.08 -42.25
CA PRO A 77 45.15 -25.74 -41.86
C PRO A 77 45.51 -26.92 -42.76
N ASP A 78 46.81 -27.10 -43.06
CA ASP A 78 47.38 -28.09 -44.00
C ASP A 78 46.95 -29.56 -43.79
N LYS A 79 46.37 -29.93 -42.64
CA LYS A 79 45.95 -31.31 -42.31
C LYS A 79 44.72 -31.39 -41.39
N GLY A 80 43.92 -30.32 -41.28
CA GLY A 80 42.78 -30.29 -40.36
C GLY A 80 41.56 -31.05 -40.92
N GLU A 81 40.63 -31.38 -40.04
CA GLU A 81 39.28 -31.81 -40.43
C GLU A 81 38.29 -30.71 -40.05
N VAL A 82 37.30 -30.45 -40.91
CA VAL A 82 36.21 -29.52 -40.62
C VAL A 82 35.40 -30.08 -39.45
N SER A 83 35.16 -29.28 -38.42
CA SER A 83 34.32 -29.62 -37.29
C SER A 83 32.90 -29.10 -37.44
N GLU A 84 32.76 -27.90 -38.02
CA GLU A 84 31.50 -27.16 -38.14
C GLU A 84 31.62 -26.15 -39.29
N VAL A 85 30.51 -25.82 -39.94
CA VAL A 85 30.47 -24.84 -41.04
C VAL A 85 29.30 -23.89 -40.82
N ASN A 86 29.59 -22.61 -40.95
CA ASN A 86 28.63 -21.53 -40.92
C ASN A 86 28.74 -20.76 -42.26
N VAL A 87 27.62 -20.36 -42.85
CA VAL A 87 27.57 -19.68 -44.16
C VAL A 87 26.63 -18.51 -44.09
N LYS A 88 27.03 -17.37 -44.67
CA LYS A 88 26.13 -16.27 -44.99
C LYS A 88 26.15 -15.95 -46.47
N TYR A 89 25.02 -15.50 -46.97
CA TYR A 89 24.83 -15.14 -48.37
C TYR A 89 23.79 -14.04 -48.52
N LEU A 90 24.09 -12.98 -49.26
CA LEU A 90 23.17 -11.88 -49.49
C LEU A 90 22.50 -12.02 -50.85
N LEU A 91 21.18 -12.17 -50.85
CA LEU A 91 20.36 -12.31 -52.06
C LEU A 91 19.50 -11.08 -52.27
N ASP A 92 19.62 -10.46 -53.44
CA ASP A 92 18.76 -9.37 -53.91
C ASP A 92 17.85 -9.93 -55.01
N HIS A 93 16.67 -10.42 -54.62
CA HIS A 93 15.68 -11.00 -55.53
C HIS A 93 14.25 -10.50 -55.20
N PRO A 94 13.43 -10.13 -56.19
CA PRO A 94 12.06 -9.62 -55.94
C PRO A 94 11.13 -10.62 -55.23
N ASN A 95 11.45 -11.91 -55.30
CA ASN A 95 10.73 -12.98 -54.63
C ASN A 95 11.69 -14.12 -54.20
N PRO A 96 12.25 -14.09 -52.98
CA PRO A 96 13.22 -15.09 -52.54
C PRO A 96 12.60 -16.48 -52.28
N ASP A 97 11.27 -16.59 -52.20
CA ASP A 97 10.54 -17.87 -52.05
C ASP A 97 10.58 -18.73 -53.32
N GLN A 98 11.17 -18.25 -54.41
CA GLN A 98 11.38 -19.00 -55.65
C GLN A 98 12.81 -19.55 -55.75
N LEU A 99 13.71 -19.14 -54.84
CA LEU A 99 15.10 -19.53 -54.90
C LEU A 99 15.33 -20.90 -54.22
N GLN A 100 16.33 -21.61 -54.72
CA GLN A 100 16.96 -22.71 -54.01
C GLN A 100 18.44 -22.42 -53.81
N VAL A 101 18.95 -22.73 -52.61
CA VAL A 101 20.34 -22.52 -52.21
C VAL A 101 20.90 -23.81 -51.62
N LEU A 102 22.08 -24.24 -52.08
CA LEU A 102 22.82 -25.37 -51.51
C LEU A 102 24.28 -25.01 -51.32
N LEU A 103 24.91 -25.65 -50.34
CA LEU A 103 26.35 -25.68 -50.15
C LEU A 103 26.88 -27.08 -50.48
N THR A 104 28.01 -27.15 -51.17
CA THR A 104 28.77 -28.39 -51.40
C THR A 104 30.26 -28.09 -51.33
N ARG A 105 31.10 -29.13 -51.47
CA ARG A 105 32.55 -28.98 -51.54
C ARG A 105 33.11 -29.47 -52.87
N THR A 106 34.29 -28.99 -53.22
CA THR A 106 35.04 -29.42 -54.42
C THR A 106 35.59 -30.84 -54.32
N ASP A 107 35.77 -31.37 -53.11
CA ASP A 107 36.38 -32.66 -52.80
C ASP A 107 35.38 -33.73 -52.33
N SER A 108 34.08 -33.42 -52.35
CA SER A 108 33.04 -34.26 -51.77
C SER A 108 31.71 -34.19 -52.53
N ASP A 109 30.97 -35.30 -52.52
CA ASP A 109 29.59 -35.38 -53.03
C ASP A 109 28.55 -34.91 -51.99
N ILE A 110 28.99 -34.42 -50.82
CA ILE A 110 28.10 -33.91 -49.77
C ILE A 110 27.47 -32.59 -50.25
N SER A 111 26.15 -32.59 -50.39
CA SER A 111 25.36 -31.41 -50.72
C SER A 111 24.35 -31.12 -49.61
N GLN A 112 24.49 -29.96 -48.97
CA GLN A 112 23.62 -29.48 -47.91
C GLN A 112 22.69 -28.40 -48.48
N THR A 113 21.37 -28.63 -48.46
CA THR A 113 20.40 -27.60 -48.84
C THR A 113 20.29 -26.57 -47.72
N LEU A 114 20.44 -25.29 -48.07
CA LEU A 114 20.33 -24.17 -47.14
C LEU A 114 18.95 -23.52 -47.22
N TRP A 115 18.39 -23.40 -48.43
CA TRP A 115 17.08 -22.78 -48.67
C TRP A 115 16.36 -23.52 -49.81
N ASP A 116 15.09 -23.86 -49.62
CA ASP A 116 14.23 -24.38 -50.70
C ASP A 116 12.88 -23.68 -50.73
N ARG A 117 12.71 -22.73 -51.65
CA ARG A 117 11.43 -22.12 -52.01
C ARG A 117 10.62 -21.60 -50.81
N GLY A 118 11.22 -20.71 -50.02
CA GLY A 118 10.57 -20.13 -48.83
C GLY A 118 10.74 -20.95 -47.56
N VAL A 119 11.38 -22.12 -47.64
CA VAL A 119 11.60 -23.01 -46.51
C VAL A 119 13.09 -23.03 -46.13
N PRO A 120 13.46 -22.52 -44.94
CA PRO A 120 14.78 -22.76 -44.36
C PRO A 120 14.93 -24.23 -43.92
N LEU A 121 16.11 -24.81 -44.13
CA LEU A 121 16.44 -26.20 -43.78
C LEU A 121 17.76 -26.28 -43.01
N ALA A 122 17.77 -26.97 -41.86
CA ALA A 122 18.96 -27.21 -41.00
C ALA A 122 19.75 -25.95 -40.59
N GLY A 123 19.35 -25.32 -39.47
CA GLY A 123 20.11 -24.20 -38.87
C GLY A 123 20.15 -22.92 -39.70
N THR A 124 19.26 -22.79 -40.70
CA THR A 124 19.28 -21.72 -41.69
C THR A 124 18.15 -20.71 -41.52
N ASN A 125 18.42 -19.47 -41.91
CA ASN A 125 17.46 -18.43 -42.25
C ASN A 125 17.73 -18.00 -43.70
N LEU A 126 16.81 -17.26 -44.34
CA LEU A 126 17.14 -16.68 -45.64
C LEU A 126 18.38 -15.78 -45.50
N GLY A 127 19.47 -16.21 -46.12
CA GLY A 127 20.74 -15.48 -46.13
C GLY A 127 21.78 -15.96 -45.11
N ALA A 128 21.47 -16.95 -44.26
CA ALA A 128 22.45 -17.49 -43.30
C ALA A 128 22.18 -18.96 -42.94
N ALA A 129 23.22 -19.69 -42.57
CA ALA A 129 23.20 -21.10 -42.19
C ALA A 129 24.24 -21.35 -41.09
N HIS A 130 23.82 -21.86 -39.93
CA HIS A 130 24.72 -22.12 -38.80
C HIS A 130 24.74 -23.61 -38.43
N GLY A 131 25.86 -24.08 -37.86
CA GLY A 131 25.99 -25.41 -37.29
C GLY A 131 25.90 -26.55 -38.32
N LEU A 132 26.36 -26.35 -39.55
CA LEU A 132 26.21 -27.35 -40.60
C LEU A 132 27.16 -28.54 -40.39
N ASP A 133 26.66 -29.55 -39.67
CA ASP A 133 27.38 -30.80 -39.39
C ASP A 133 27.60 -31.69 -40.61
N ALA A 134 26.92 -31.42 -41.73
CA ALA A 134 26.99 -32.24 -42.95
C ALA A 134 28.42 -32.43 -43.46
N PHE A 135 29.31 -31.47 -43.17
CA PHE A 135 30.70 -31.47 -43.63
C PHE A 135 31.70 -31.88 -42.55
N ARG A 136 31.24 -32.26 -41.36
CA ARG A 136 32.11 -32.66 -40.25
C ARG A 136 32.98 -33.86 -40.64
N GLY A 137 34.28 -33.78 -40.38
CA GLY A 137 35.29 -34.80 -40.72
C GLY A 137 35.84 -34.71 -42.15
N THR A 138 35.41 -33.74 -42.95
CA THR A 138 36.00 -33.49 -44.29
C THR A 138 37.35 -32.77 -44.17
N PRO A 139 38.29 -32.91 -45.13
CA PRO A 139 39.59 -32.23 -45.09
C PRO A 139 39.46 -30.70 -45.00
N ALA A 140 40.40 -29.99 -44.37
CA ALA A 140 40.32 -28.53 -44.27
C ALA A 140 40.49 -27.80 -45.62
N GLN A 141 41.46 -28.20 -46.46
CA GLN A 141 41.93 -27.42 -47.62
C GLN A 141 41.15 -27.65 -48.92
N SER A 142 39.83 -27.52 -48.94
CA SER A 142 39.08 -27.59 -50.20
C SER A 142 38.09 -26.47 -50.37
N GLY A 143 37.79 -26.14 -51.63
CA GLY A 143 36.87 -25.06 -51.95
C GLY A 143 35.43 -25.42 -51.62
N TRP A 144 34.72 -24.43 -51.09
CA TRP A 144 33.28 -24.43 -50.82
C TRP A 144 32.53 -23.92 -52.04
N ILE A 145 31.49 -24.62 -52.48
CA ILE A 145 30.68 -24.21 -53.63
C ILE A 145 29.27 -23.89 -53.15
N LEU A 146 28.85 -22.64 -53.31
CA LEU A 146 27.46 -22.23 -53.16
C LEU A 146 26.75 -22.36 -54.52
N LEU A 147 25.60 -23.01 -54.50
CA LEU A 147 24.70 -23.22 -55.63
C LEU A 147 23.42 -22.42 -55.39
N VAL A 148 23.09 -21.48 -56.28
CA VAL A 148 21.84 -20.69 -56.21
C VAL A 148 21.08 -20.81 -57.54
N ARG A 149 19.77 -21.04 -57.52
CA ARG A 149 18.94 -20.95 -58.73
C ARG A 149 17.59 -20.34 -58.45
N ASP A 150 17.04 -19.64 -59.43
CA ASP A 150 15.62 -19.27 -59.46
C ASP A 150 14.82 -20.35 -60.19
N VAL A 151 13.90 -21.01 -59.51
CA VAL A 151 13.08 -22.09 -60.09
C VAL A 151 11.86 -21.58 -60.86
N VAL A 152 11.52 -20.29 -60.78
CA VAL A 152 10.37 -19.69 -61.47
C VAL A 152 10.83 -18.56 -62.40
N PRO A 153 10.95 -18.83 -63.71
CA PRO A 153 11.40 -17.83 -64.68
C PRO A 153 10.51 -16.57 -64.73
N GLY A 154 11.13 -15.40 -64.85
CA GLY A 154 10.51 -14.10 -65.09
C GLY A 154 10.92 -12.98 -64.13
N GLN A 155 11.79 -13.25 -63.15
CA GLN A 155 12.32 -12.26 -62.22
C GLN A 155 13.84 -12.45 -62.08
N ALA A 156 14.61 -11.41 -62.37
CA ALA A 156 16.06 -11.48 -62.19
C ALA A 156 16.43 -11.01 -60.77
N GLY A 157 17.44 -11.63 -60.18
CA GLY A 157 18.10 -11.13 -58.97
C GLY A 157 19.59 -11.41 -58.95
N TRP A 158 20.21 -11.11 -57.82
CA TRP A 158 21.66 -11.08 -57.63
C TRP A 158 22.07 -11.79 -56.35
N LEU A 159 23.17 -12.53 -56.40
CA LEU A 159 23.96 -12.89 -55.22
C LEU A 159 24.98 -11.75 -55.01
N ARG A 160 24.79 -11.00 -53.93
CA ARG A 160 25.52 -9.78 -53.59
C ARG A 160 26.64 -10.00 -52.58
N GLY A 161 26.55 -11.06 -51.79
CA GLY A 161 27.55 -11.42 -50.78
C GLY A 161 27.56 -12.92 -50.52
N LEU A 162 28.71 -13.46 -50.14
CA LEU A 162 28.88 -14.84 -49.71
C LEU A 162 30.11 -14.95 -48.82
N THR A 163 29.92 -15.45 -47.60
CA THR A 163 30.98 -15.83 -46.66
C THR A 163 30.74 -17.25 -46.16
N VAL A 164 31.82 -18.01 -45.98
CA VAL A 164 31.78 -19.39 -45.52
C VAL A 164 32.85 -19.57 -44.46
N HIS A 165 32.43 -19.64 -43.21
CA HIS A 165 33.30 -19.90 -42.07
C HIS A 165 33.32 -21.40 -41.75
N ALA A 166 34.48 -22.02 -41.83
CA ALA A 166 34.66 -23.42 -41.44
C ALA A 166 35.57 -23.52 -40.22
N SER A 167 35.07 -24.12 -39.15
CA SER A 167 35.87 -24.45 -37.98
C SER A 167 36.62 -25.76 -38.20
N TYR A 168 37.81 -25.89 -37.62
CA TYR A 168 38.69 -27.06 -37.79
C TYR A 168 39.01 -27.75 -36.46
N ALA A 169 39.00 -29.08 -36.46
CA ALA A 169 39.42 -29.88 -35.32
C ALA A 169 40.91 -29.64 -35.00
N PRO A 170 41.29 -29.42 -33.73
CA PRO A 170 42.67 -29.13 -33.35
C PRO A 170 43.61 -30.31 -33.63
N LEU A 171 44.73 -30.05 -34.29
CA LEU A 171 45.76 -31.05 -34.59
C LEU A 171 46.85 -31.10 -33.50
N GLY A 172 46.71 -32.02 -32.55
CA GLY A 172 47.77 -32.41 -31.61
C GLY A 172 47.75 -31.70 -30.24
N PRO A 173 48.55 -32.19 -29.26
CA PRO A 173 48.45 -31.76 -27.86
C PRO A 173 48.87 -30.29 -27.69
N LEU A 174 48.15 -29.58 -26.82
CA LEU A 174 48.42 -28.20 -26.42
C LEU A 174 49.92 -27.98 -26.11
N PRO A 175 50.54 -26.88 -26.57
CA PRO A 175 51.90 -26.54 -26.20
C PRO A 175 52.07 -26.42 -24.68
N GLU A 176 53.03 -27.16 -24.11
CA GLU A 176 53.55 -26.86 -22.77
C GLU A 176 54.17 -25.46 -22.76
N ILE A 177 53.81 -24.65 -21.77
CA ILE A 177 54.41 -23.34 -21.52
C ILE A 177 55.90 -23.53 -21.16
N LEU A 178 56.77 -23.38 -22.15
CA LEU A 178 58.20 -23.17 -21.93
C LEU A 178 58.42 -21.71 -21.55
N ALA A 179 58.31 -21.42 -20.25
CA ALA A 179 58.79 -20.23 -19.55
C ALA A 179 58.81 -18.90 -20.34
N GLY A 180 57.81 -18.06 -20.09
CA GLY A 180 57.80 -16.63 -20.40
C GLY A 180 56.79 -15.94 -19.49
N THR A 181 57.21 -14.87 -18.80
CA THR A 181 56.34 -14.06 -17.94
C THR A 181 55.18 -13.49 -18.75
N ALA A 182 53.97 -13.53 -18.18
CA ALA A 182 52.82 -12.76 -18.66
C ALA A 182 53.26 -11.31 -18.93
N GLY A 183 53.02 -10.81 -20.14
CA GLY A 183 53.25 -9.42 -20.48
C GLY A 183 52.43 -8.55 -19.53
N GLN A 184 53.12 -7.76 -18.71
CA GLN A 184 52.45 -6.75 -17.91
C GLN A 184 51.98 -5.61 -18.83
N PRO A 185 50.76 -5.08 -18.62
CA PRO A 185 50.29 -3.93 -19.37
C PRO A 185 51.19 -2.73 -19.09
N THR A 186 51.91 -2.27 -20.11
CA THR A 186 52.56 -0.97 -20.08
C THR A 186 51.47 0.09 -20.32
N SER A 187 51.10 0.74 -19.21
CA SER A 187 50.14 1.84 -19.06
C SER A 187 48.65 1.48 -19.18
N LEU A 188 48.03 1.21 -18.02
CA LEU A 188 46.65 1.62 -17.79
C LEU A 188 46.59 3.16 -17.71
N ARG A 189 45.84 3.79 -18.60
CA ARG A 189 45.12 5.02 -18.26
C ARG A 189 43.66 4.64 -18.08
N ILE A 190 43.30 4.44 -16.82
CA ILE A 190 41.91 4.45 -16.37
C ILE A 190 41.43 5.92 -16.51
N PRO A 191 40.37 6.22 -17.28
CA PRO A 191 39.69 7.51 -17.18
C PRO A 191 39.14 7.70 -15.76
N PRO A 192 39.07 8.93 -15.21
CA PRO A 192 38.40 9.14 -13.93
C PRO A 192 36.95 8.65 -14.02
N GLY A 193 36.58 7.61 -13.27
CA GLY A 193 35.20 7.11 -13.17
C GLY A 193 34.98 5.61 -13.38
N SER A 194 35.93 4.83 -13.88
CA SER A 194 35.73 3.38 -14.03
C SER A 194 36.15 2.58 -12.79
N VAL A 195 35.21 1.79 -12.27
CA VAL A 195 35.42 0.85 -11.17
C VAL A 195 35.70 -0.52 -11.76
N ALA A 196 36.79 -1.16 -11.36
CA ALA A 196 37.08 -2.54 -11.74
C ALA A 196 36.15 -3.48 -10.96
N SER A 197 35.20 -4.13 -11.65
CA SER A 197 34.34 -5.12 -11.01
C SER A 197 34.95 -6.52 -11.08
N THR A 198 35.03 -7.16 -9.93
CA THR A 198 35.20 -8.60 -9.78
C THR A 198 33.81 -9.21 -9.65
N THR A 199 33.40 -10.16 -10.51
CA THR A 199 33.09 -11.55 -10.10
C THR A 199 32.29 -12.39 -11.11
N LEU A 200 32.58 -13.70 -11.02
CA LEU A 200 31.72 -14.91 -11.02
C LEU A 200 30.96 -15.33 -12.29
N ASP A 201 31.51 -16.40 -12.89
CA ASP A 201 30.84 -17.42 -13.70
C ASP A 201 29.49 -17.85 -13.08
N MET A 202 28.42 -17.83 -13.87
CA MET A 202 27.29 -18.74 -13.67
C MET A 202 26.55 -18.99 -15.01
N ASP A 203 26.86 -20.13 -15.60
CA ASP A 203 25.96 -20.90 -16.45
C ASP A 203 24.68 -21.22 -15.67
N ASP A 204 23.50 -20.92 -16.23
CA ASP A 204 22.37 -21.83 -16.12
C ASP A 204 21.33 -21.61 -17.23
N LYS A 205 21.06 -22.71 -17.94
CA LYS A 205 19.95 -22.91 -18.88
C LYS A 205 18.60 -22.59 -18.23
N LYS A 206 17.68 -21.99 -18.99
CA LYS A 206 16.24 -22.27 -18.86
C LYS A 206 15.39 -21.83 -20.09
N PRO A 207 14.09 -22.21 -20.18
CA PRO A 207 13.60 -23.15 -21.18
C PRO A 207 12.54 -22.55 -22.13
N ASP A 208 12.24 -23.29 -23.20
CA ASP A 208 11.15 -23.00 -24.12
C ASP A 208 9.77 -22.91 -23.43
N ALA A 209 9.02 -21.84 -23.70
CA ALA A 209 7.57 -21.79 -23.51
C ALA A 209 6.92 -20.88 -24.56
N GLU A 210 5.97 -21.46 -25.30
CA GLU A 210 5.16 -20.84 -26.35
C GLU A 210 4.23 -19.74 -25.82
N GLU A 211 4.07 -18.69 -26.64
CA GLU A 211 3.14 -17.58 -26.48
C GLU A 211 1.66 -18.02 -26.51
N GLN A 212 0.87 -17.44 -25.60
CA GLN A 212 -0.49 -16.98 -25.94
C GLN A 212 -0.73 -15.58 -25.36
N GLY A 213 -1.19 -14.70 -26.23
CA GLY A 213 -1.31 -13.27 -25.99
C GLY A 213 -2.26 -12.86 -24.85
N SER A 214 -1.78 -11.89 -24.09
CA SER A 214 -2.53 -10.97 -23.25
C SER A 214 -1.86 -9.60 -23.40
N ALA A 215 -2.64 -8.52 -23.22
CA ALA A 215 -2.18 -7.14 -23.35
C ALA A 215 -0.85 -6.89 -22.63
N LEU A 216 0.04 -6.15 -23.28
CA LEU A 216 1.37 -5.78 -22.80
C LEU A 216 1.28 -5.15 -21.39
N GLU A 217 1.49 -5.95 -20.35
CA GLU A 217 2.00 -5.43 -19.09
C GLU A 217 3.45 -5.03 -19.38
N GLN A 218 3.78 -3.75 -19.22
CA GLN A 218 5.17 -3.33 -19.13
C GLN A 218 5.74 -4.04 -17.90
N THR A 219 6.53 -5.08 -18.13
CA THR A 219 7.23 -5.77 -17.06
C THR A 219 8.37 -4.87 -16.58
N SER A 220 8.36 -4.55 -15.29
CA SER A 220 9.48 -3.88 -14.62
C SER A 220 10.75 -4.74 -14.71
N GLY A 221 11.91 -4.08 -14.66
CA GLY A 221 13.22 -4.71 -14.82
C GLY A 221 13.93 -4.32 -16.12
N TRP A 222 15.06 -4.99 -16.37
CA TRP A 222 15.81 -4.83 -17.61
C TRP A 222 15.03 -5.33 -18.82
N GLN A 223 14.96 -4.49 -19.85
CA GLN A 223 14.41 -4.79 -21.15
C GLN A 223 15.46 -4.56 -22.24
N ASP A 224 15.69 -5.59 -23.04
CA ASP A 224 16.59 -5.52 -24.18
C ASP A 224 15.95 -4.69 -25.30
N ILE A 225 16.64 -3.62 -25.69
CA ILE A 225 16.30 -2.79 -26.84
C ILE A 225 16.92 -3.40 -28.10
N LYS A 226 18.15 -3.90 -28.01
CA LYS A 226 18.87 -4.55 -29.11
C LYS A 226 19.88 -5.53 -28.58
N HIS A 227 19.92 -6.71 -29.19
CA HIS A 227 21.02 -7.65 -29.07
C HIS A 227 21.54 -7.93 -30.49
N GLU A 228 22.77 -7.52 -30.79
CA GLU A 228 23.45 -7.76 -32.07
C GLU A 228 24.72 -8.59 -31.82
N THR A 229 24.64 -9.88 -32.14
CA THR A 229 25.78 -10.79 -32.11
C THR A 229 26.42 -10.94 -33.49
N PHE A 230 25.93 -10.19 -34.49
CA PHE A 230 26.34 -10.30 -35.89
C PHE A 230 26.20 -11.69 -36.50
N GLU A 231 25.49 -12.64 -35.89
CA GLU A 231 25.29 -13.97 -36.48
C GLU A 231 24.18 -13.96 -37.55
N GLY A 232 23.24 -13.01 -37.46
CA GLY A 232 22.17 -12.85 -38.43
C GLY A 232 22.59 -12.11 -39.69
N ALA A 233 21.60 -11.77 -40.52
CA ALA A 233 21.82 -10.82 -41.62
C ALA A 233 22.15 -9.43 -41.04
N PHE A 234 23.19 -8.81 -41.59
CA PHE A 234 23.59 -7.45 -41.25
C PHE A 234 23.80 -6.63 -42.55
N PRO A 235 23.46 -5.32 -42.57
CA PRO A 235 22.66 -4.62 -41.57
C PRO A 235 21.21 -5.12 -41.55
N ASN A 236 20.66 -5.35 -40.36
CA ASN A 236 19.23 -5.59 -40.17
C ASN A 236 18.48 -4.30 -39.78
N THR A 237 17.18 -4.41 -39.53
CA THR A 237 16.31 -3.26 -39.22
C THR A 237 16.85 -2.45 -38.04
N GLY A 238 16.88 -1.12 -38.19
CA GLY A 238 17.36 -0.17 -37.18
C GLY A 238 18.82 0.25 -37.34
N TRP A 239 19.60 -0.48 -38.14
CA TRP A 239 20.98 -0.10 -38.46
C TRP A 239 21.06 0.84 -39.66
N SER A 240 21.87 1.89 -39.54
CA SER A 240 22.26 2.81 -40.61
C SER A 240 23.77 2.79 -40.76
N LEU A 241 24.23 2.49 -41.97
CA LEU A 241 25.66 2.42 -42.31
C LEU A 241 26.01 3.59 -43.22
N LEU A 242 27.07 4.32 -42.92
CA LEU A 242 27.45 5.52 -43.66
C LEU A 242 28.96 5.56 -43.88
N ASP A 243 29.38 5.80 -45.13
CA ASP A 243 30.71 6.34 -45.42
C ASP A 243 30.59 7.87 -45.49
N ILE A 244 31.35 8.56 -44.65
CA ILE A 244 31.34 10.02 -44.55
C ILE A 244 32.62 10.66 -45.09
N ASN A 245 33.46 9.93 -45.83
CA ASN A 245 34.58 10.50 -46.57
C ASN A 245 34.17 10.82 -48.02
N PRO A 246 33.81 12.08 -48.34
CA PRO A 246 33.36 12.42 -49.70
C PRO A 246 34.50 12.54 -50.73
N ASN A 247 35.77 12.39 -50.33
CA ASN A 247 36.90 12.89 -51.10
C ASN A 247 37.77 11.81 -51.78
N ASP A 248 37.55 10.54 -51.52
CA ASP A 248 38.33 9.44 -52.10
C ASP A 248 37.61 8.69 -53.23
N GLY A 249 36.31 8.97 -53.43
CA GLY A 249 35.48 8.32 -54.44
C GLY A 249 35.28 6.84 -54.19
N LYS A 250 35.45 6.39 -52.95
CA LYS A 250 35.22 5.03 -52.50
C LYS A 250 34.05 4.98 -51.53
N GLU A 251 33.58 3.77 -51.27
CA GLU A 251 32.55 3.50 -50.27
C GLU A 251 32.95 2.28 -49.43
N TYR A 252 33.34 2.54 -48.18
CA TYR A 252 33.63 1.56 -47.15
C TYR A 252 32.57 1.65 -46.06
N LEU A 253 31.76 0.60 -45.94
CA LEU A 253 30.75 0.47 -44.89
C LEU A 253 31.17 -0.61 -43.90
N TRP A 254 30.67 -0.47 -42.67
CA TRP A 254 30.72 -1.56 -41.71
C TRP A 254 29.91 -2.75 -42.22
N ASP A 255 30.43 -3.96 -42.08
CA ASP A 255 29.66 -5.18 -42.31
C ASP A 255 30.20 -6.29 -41.40
N ASP A 256 29.47 -7.38 -41.28
CA ASP A 256 29.91 -8.55 -40.52
C ASP A 256 30.93 -9.38 -41.29
N ASP A 257 31.95 -9.90 -40.62
CA ASP A 257 33.01 -10.71 -41.22
C ASP A 257 33.47 -11.85 -40.30
N ASP A 258 33.95 -12.95 -40.88
CA ASP A 258 34.31 -14.17 -40.15
C ASP A 258 35.77 -14.24 -39.69
N TYR A 259 36.61 -13.28 -40.09
CA TYR A 259 38.04 -13.33 -39.78
C TYR A 259 38.35 -13.19 -38.28
N ARG A 260 37.58 -12.38 -37.54
CA ARG A 260 37.80 -12.17 -36.11
C ARG A 260 36.49 -11.88 -35.37
N HIS A 261 36.06 -12.83 -34.56
CA HIS A 261 34.87 -12.74 -33.72
C HIS A 261 35.22 -12.96 -32.24
N HIS A 262 34.35 -12.52 -31.33
CA HIS A 262 34.46 -12.78 -29.90
C HIS A 262 33.74 -14.08 -29.55
N LEU A 263 32.44 -14.13 -29.81
CA LEU A 263 31.61 -15.33 -29.76
C LEU A 263 31.03 -15.62 -31.14
N GLY A 264 30.47 -16.81 -31.34
CA GLY A 264 29.87 -17.16 -32.62
C GLY A 264 30.90 -17.32 -33.75
N SER A 265 30.67 -16.68 -34.88
CA SER A 265 31.47 -16.80 -36.10
C SER A 265 31.68 -15.49 -36.82
N TRP A 266 30.91 -14.44 -36.53
CA TRP A 266 31.04 -13.15 -37.18
C TRP A 266 31.10 -12.00 -36.20
N ALA A 267 31.82 -10.93 -36.57
CA ALA A 267 31.79 -9.65 -35.87
C ALA A 267 31.89 -8.50 -36.87
N ALA A 268 31.55 -7.28 -36.44
CA ALA A 268 31.54 -6.12 -37.32
C ALA A 268 32.93 -5.56 -37.58
N TRP A 269 33.22 -5.28 -38.85
CA TRP A 269 34.45 -4.64 -39.32
C TRP A 269 34.17 -3.46 -40.26
N PRO A 270 34.87 -2.31 -40.13
CA PRO A 270 34.45 -1.03 -40.70
C PRO A 270 34.55 -0.87 -42.23
N ALA A 271 35.06 -1.87 -42.92
CA ALA A 271 35.27 -1.83 -44.36
C ALA A 271 34.91 -3.14 -45.07
N ASN A 272 34.10 -4.01 -44.44
CA ASN A 272 33.63 -5.25 -45.09
C ASN A 272 32.37 -5.05 -45.95
N GLY A 273 31.77 -3.87 -45.92
CA GLY A 273 30.60 -3.51 -46.74
C GLY A 273 30.87 -2.35 -47.71
N GLY A 274 29.88 -2.07 -48.57
CA GLY A 274 29.93 -0.98 -49.55
C GLY A 274 30.56 -1.35 -50.89
N ALA A 275 30.50 -0.44 -51.87
CA ALA A 275 30.98 -0.71 -53.23
C ALA A 275 32.48 -1.02 -53.33
N ASN A 276 33.26 -0.69 -52.29
CA ASN A 276 34.70 -0.91 -52.24
C ASN A 276 35.16 -1.79 -51.07
N TRP A 277 34.28 -2.64 -50.54
CA TRP A 277 34.59 -3.54 -49.44
C TRP A 277 35.92 -4.32 -49.60
N LEU A 278 36.52 -4.68 -48.48
CA LEU A 278 37.75 -5.45 -48.39
C LEU A 278 37.55 -6.67 -47.48
N ASP A 279 38.24 -7.75 -47.82
CA ASP A 279 38.34 -8.94 -46.98
C ASP A 279 39.50 -8.78 -45.96
N PRO A 280 39.21 -8.76 -44.65
CA PRO A 280 40.22 -8.58 -43.62
C PRO A 280 41.22 -9.74 -43.48
N ALA A 281 40.91 -10.93 -44.02
CA ALA A 281 41.84 -12.07 -44.01
C ALA A 281 43.08 -11.84 -44.89
N ILE A 282 42.97 -10.94 -45.87
CA ILE A 282 44.04 -10.65 -46.83
C ILE A 282 44.40 -9.17 -46.94
N SER A 283 43.65 -8.28 -46.28
CA SER A 283 43.91 -6.84 -46.27
C SER A 283 43.67 -6.23 -44.89
N PRO A 284 44.54 -5.32 -44.42
CA PRO A 284 44.19 -4.48 -43.28
C PRO A 284 43.08 -3.47 -43.67
N TYR A 285 42.57 -2.70 -42.69
CA TYR A 285 41.57 -1.66 -42.96
C TYR A 285 42.11 -0.63 -43.96
N PRO A 286 41.27 0.02 -44.78
CA PRO A 286 41.77 0.97 -45.78
C PRO A 286 42.31 2.27 -45.14
N PRO A 287 43.27 2.96 -45.78
CA PRO A 287 43.57 4.35 -45.41
C PRO A 287 42.37 5.25 -45.74
N PHE A 288 42.23 6.35 -44.99
CA PHE A 288 41.16 7.34 -45.11
C PHE A 288 39.74 6.80 -44.86
N THR A 289 39.62 5.66 -44.18
CA THR A 289 38.32 5.10 -43.81
C THR A 289 37.65 6.06 -42.84
N SER A 290 36.37 6.34 -43.08
CA SER A 290 35.59 7.25 -42.26
C SER A 290 34.15 6.76 -42.25
N SER A 291 33.89 5.67 -41.53
CA SER A 291 32.63 4.93 -41.64
C SER A 291 31.91 4.81 -40.30
N TRP A 292 30.58 4.91 -40.35
CA TRP A 292 29.67 4.79 -39.21
C TRP A 292 28.81 3.53 -39.31
N MET A 293 28.56 2.94 -38.16
CA MET A 293 27.51 1.97 -37.89
C MET A 293 26.64 2.54 -36.77
N ILE A 294 25.38 2.89 -37.06
CA ILE A 294 24.47 3.58 -36.12
C ILE A 294 23.22 2.75 -35.92
N TYR A 295 22.83 2.54 -34.66
CA TYR A 295 21.55 1.92 -34.30
C TYR A 295 20.58 2.96 -33.73
N GLY A 296 19.35 2.98 -34.24
CA GLY A 296 18.25 3.77 -33.70
C GLY A 296 17.25 4.25 -34.78
N PRO A 297 16.23 5.03 -34.40
CA PRO A 297 15.97 5.50 -33.03
C PRO A 297 15.43 4.39 -32.12
N PHE A 298 15.65 4.53 -30.82
CA PHE A 298 14.98 3.78 -29.77
C PHE A 298 14.52 4.69 -28.63
N ASP A 299 13.58 4.21 -27.82
CA ASP A 299 12.85 5.00 -26.82
C ASP A 299 13.38 4.74 -25.40
N LEU A 300 13.88 5.81 -24.75
CA LEU A 300 14.32 5.86 -23.35
C LEU A 300 13.44 6.80 -22.49
N SER A 301 12.26 7.19 -22.98
CA SER A 301 11.39 8.16 -22.30
C SER A 301 10.77 7.63 -20.99
N ASP A 302 10.65 6.30 -20.87
CA ASP A 302 10.11 5.58 -19.71
C ASP A 302 11.18 4.87 -18.86
N ALA A 303 12.46 5.01 -19.22
CA ALA A 303 13.57 4.34 -18.57
C ALA A 303 14.03 5.07 -17.30
N ALA A 304 14.29 4.33 -16.22
CA ALA A 304 14.95 4.87 -15.03
C ALA A 304 16.48 4.85 -15.16
N THR A 305 17.01 3.91 -15.94
CA THR A 305 18.41 3.86 -16.36
C THR A 305 18.53 3.06 -17.67
N ALA A 306 19.59 3.28 -18.42
CA ALA A 306 19.86 2.56 -19.66
C ALA A 306 21.36 2.41 -19.91
N GLU A 307 21.74 1.39 -20.67
CA GLU A 307 23.15 1.13 -20.97
C GLU A 307 23.36 0.44 -22.32
N VAL A 308 24.60 0.53 -22.79
CA VAL A 308 25.15 -0.28 -23.88
C VAL A 308 26.35 -1.06 -23.40
N ASP A 309 26.30 -2.36 -23.65
CA ASP A 309 27.38 -3.32 -23.48
C ASP A 309 27.84 -3.80 -24.87
N PHE A 310 29.14 -3.91 -25.12
CA PHE A 310 29.67 -4.54 -26.33
C PHE A 310 31.12 -5.00 -26.13
N TRP A 311 31.57 -5.92 -26.98
CA TRP A 311 32.96 -6.36 -27.01
C TRP A 311 33.75 -5.63 -28.11
N LEU A 312 34.95 -5.18 -27.78
CA LEU A 312 35.83 -4.45 -28.68
C LEU A 312 37.20 -5.11 -28.74
N TRP A 313 37.64 -5.49 -29.94
CA TRP A 313 39.02 -5.82 -30.25
C TRP A 313 39.62 -4.75 -31.14
N ARG A 314 40.89 -4.39 -30.91
CA ARG A 314 41.54 -3.37 -31.76
C ARG A 314 43.01 -3.63 -31.97
N GLN A 315 43.44 -3.37 -33.19
CA GLN A 315 44.81 -3.11 -33.56
C GLN A 315 44.75 -2.00 -34.60
N ILE A 316 44.95 -0.76 -34.15
CA ILE A 316 44.78 0.47 -34.93
C ILE A 316 45.92 1.45 -34.59
N GLU A 317 46.25 2.35 -35.51
CA GLU A 317 47.37 3.30 -35.33
C GLU A 317 47.13 4.27 -34.15
N VAL A 318 48.00 4.22 -33.14
CA VAL A 318 47.93 5.10 -31.95
C VAL A 318 47.98 6.58 -32.37
N TYR A 319 47.11 7.41 -31.79
CA TYR A 319 46.96 8.86 -32.01
C TYR A 319 46.40 9.31 -33.37
N TYR A 320 46.23 8.42 -34.34
CA TYR A 320 45.83 8.81 -35.68
C TYR A 320 44.55 8.11 -36.14
N ASP A 321 44.43 6.82 -35.83
CA ASP A 321 43.28 6.00 -36.18
C ASP A 321 42.54 5.65 -34.90
N TYR A 322 41.22 5.75 -34.94
CA TYR A 322 40.41 5.54 -33.75
C TYR A 322 39.04 4.97 -34.07
N ILE A 323 38.52 4.20 -33.13
CA ILE A 323 37.09 3.92 -33.04
C ILE A 323 36.47 4.84 -31.99
N TYR A 324 35.31 5.39 -32.31
CA TYR A 324 34.55 6.31 -31.47
C TYR A 324 33.14 5.76 -31.25
N PHE A 325 32.71 5.68 -30.00
CA PHE A 325 31.32 5.37 -29.65
C PHE A 325 30.64 6.61 -29.08
N ALA A 326 29.40 6.87 -29.47
CA ALA A 326 28.59 7.93 -28.88
C ALA A 326 27.09 7.67 -29.02
N ALA A 327 26.31 8.35 -28.18
CA ALA A 327 24.87 8.47 -28.30
C ALA A 327 24.46 9.83 -28.88
N SER A 328 23.25 9.93 -29.45
CA SER A 328 22.70 11.12 -30.09
C SER A 328 21.19 11.23 -29.88
N HIS A 329 20.69 12.46 -29.74
CA HIS A 329 19.27 12.81 -29.67
C HIS A 329 18.63 13.09 -31.04
N ASP A 330 19.41 13.11 -32.13
CA ASP A 330 18.92 13.55 -33.45
C ASP A 330 19.52 12.81 -34.65
N SER A 331 20.21 11.70 -34.40
CA SER A 331 20.93 10.88 -35.38
C SER A 331 22.09 11.57 -36.12
N THR A 332 22.41 12.84 -35.82
CA THR A 332 23.41 13.63 -36.55
C THR A 332 24.49 14.20 -35.65
N ASN A 333 24.14 14.57 -34.43
CA ASN A 333 25.02 15.15 -33.43
C ASN A 333 25.37 14.10 -32.39
N PHE A 334 26.51 13.44 -32.60
CA PHE A 334 27.10 12.48 -31.67
C PHE A 334 28.15 13.18 -30.80
N THR A 335 27.72 13.83 -29.72
CA THR A 335 28.59 14.63 -28.84
C THR A 335 29.03 13.86 -27.60
N ALA A 336 30.26 14.10 -27.13
CA ALA A 336 30.81 13.59 -25.86
C ALA A 336 30.93 12.05 -25.73
N GLY A 337 31.35 11.39 -26.81
CA GLY A 337 31.60 9.95 -26.80
C GLY A 337 33.00 9.51 -26.35
N TRP A 338 33.26 8.23 -26.51
CA TRP A 338 34.46 7.52 -26.05
C TRP A 338 35.32 7.14 -27.26
N TYR A 339 36.64 7.31 -27.13
CA TYR A 339 37.60 7.05 -28.19
C TYR A 339 38.58 5.96 -27.76
N TRP A 340 38.88 5.05 -28.68
CA TRP A 340 39.92 4.04 -28.50
C TRP A 340 40.87 4.03 -29.68
N ASP A 341 42.16 3.91 -29.38
CA ASP A 341 43.24 3.68 -30.33
C ASP A 341 44.15 2.53 -29.86
N GLY A 342 45.19 2.22 -30.63
CA GLY A 342 46.22 1.26 -30.27
C GLY A 342 45.80 -0.21 -30.36
N THR A 343 46.37 -1.04 -29.48
CA THR A 343 46.23 -2.50 -29.56
C THR A 343 45.69 -3.07 -28.26
N ALA A 344 44.61 -3.86 -28.35
CA ALA A 344 44.04 -4.63 -27.27
C ALA A 344 43.37 -5.91 -27.81
N GLY A 345 43.27 -6.93 -26.95
CA GLY A 345 42.42 -8.09 -27.21
C GLY A 345 40.93 -7.73 -27.14
N TRP A 346 40.06 -8.74 -27.09
CA TRP A 346 38.63 -8.53 -26.82
C TRP A 346 38.47 -7.99 -25.39
N GLU A 347 37.84 -6.83 -25.26
CA GLU A 347 37.50 -6.17 -24.01
C GLU A 347 36.00 -5.86 -23.98
N GLU A 348 35.32 -6.18 -22.87
CA GLU A 348 33.94 -5.75 -22.63
C GLU A 348 33.93 -4.26 -22.29
N ILE A 349 33.06 -3.52 -22.98
CA ILE A 349 32.84 -2.09 -22.81
C ILE A 349 31.39 -1.88 -22.38
N ARG A 350 31.20 -1.34 -21.17
CA ARG A 350 29.90 -0.95 -20.61
C ARG A 350 29.80 0.56 -20.48
N ILE A 351 28.75 1.14 -21.04
CA ILE A 351 28.52 2.59 -21.07
C ILE A 351 27.09 2.90 -20.68
N SER A 352 26.92 3.71 -19.62
CA SER A 352 25.62 4.26 -19.24
C SER A 352 25.12 5.25 -20.29
N LEU A 353 23.82 5.15 -20.58
CA LEU A 353 23.04 6.07 -21.41
C LEU A 353 22.14 6.98 -20.57
N ASP A 354 22.42 7.14 -19.26
CA ASP A 354 21.53 7.88 -18.36
C ASP A 354 21.38 9.37 -18.75
N ASN A 355 22.36 9.91 -19.49
CA ASN A 355 22.27 11.24 -20.07
C ASN A 355 21.27 11.38 -21.22
N MET A 356 20.69 10.27 -21.68
CA MET A 356 19.71 10.17 -22.76
C MET A 356 18.29 9.82 -22.25
N LEU A 357 18.11 9.63 -20.94
CA LEU A 357 16.79 9.32 -20.36
C LEU A 357 15.79 10.45 -20.61
N GLY A 358 14.52 10.08 -20.78
CA GLY A 358 13.45 11.04 -21.09
C GLY A 358 13.31 11.38 -22.58
N ASP A 359 14.19 10.86 -23.44
CA ASP A 359 14.12 11.02 -24.90
C ASP A 359 13.51 9.78 -25.56
N ASP A 360 12.51 9.97 -26.43
CA ASP A 360 11.83 8.90 -27.17
C ASP A 360 12.51 8.57 -28.51
N SER A 361 13.62 9.24 -28.81
CA SER A 361 14.37 9.15 -30.06
C SER A 361 15.88 9.21 -29.82
N VAL A 362 16.45 8.09 -29.37
CA VAL A 362 17.89 7.97 -29.09
C VAL A 362 18.58 7.11 -30.14
N TRP A 363 19.78 7.50 -30.54
CA TRP A 363 20.67 6.71 -31.40
C TRP A 363 21.99 6.44 -30.70
N VAL A 364 22.61 5.30 -30.99
CA VAL A 364 24.00 5.02 -30.62
C VAL A 364 24.79 4.66 -31.87
N GLY A 365 26.08 4.98 -31.91
CA GLY A 365 26.88 4.74 -33.10
C GLY A 365 28.34 4.47 -32.81
N TRP A 366 28.92 3.62 -33.66
CA TRP A 366 30.34 3.29 -33.73
C TRP A 366 30.90 3.89 -35.01
N TYR A 367 31.93 4.72 -34.86
CA TYR A 367 32.60 5.42 -35.94
C TYR A 367 34.05 4.98 -36.01
N PHE A 368 34.51 4.56 -37.18
CA PHE A 368 35.92 4.30 -37.42
C PHE A 368 36.52 5.35 -38.33
N HIS A 369 37.67 5.88 -37.91
CA HIS A 369 38.48 6.81 -38.68
C HIS A 369 39.90 6.28 -38.85
N SER A 370 40.42 6.34 -40.08
CA SER A 370 41.83 6.12 -40.36
C SER A 370 42.47 7.23 -41.20
N ASN A 371 43.77 7.45 -41.01
CA ASN A 371 44.57 8.41 -41.74
C ASN A 371 45.12 7.80 -43.07
N PHE A 372 46.13 8.43 -43.66
CA PHE A 372 46.71 8.03 -44.95
C PHE A 372 47.72 6.87 -44.92
N ALA A 373 48.17 6.39 -43.75
CA ALA A 373 49.30 5.45 -43.61
C ALA A 373 49.15 4.50 -42.41
N ASN A 374 49.89 3.40 -42.38
CA ASN A 374 49.94 2.45 -41.25
C ASN A 374 48.59 1.81 -40.89
N GLN A 375 48.09 0.98 -41.81
CA GLN A 375 46.87 0.19 -41.62
C GLN A 375 47.16 -1.13 -40.90
N TYR A 376 46.19 -1.59 -40.09
CA TYR A 376 46.28 -2.80 -39.28
C TYR A 376 44.97 -3.61 -39.37
N GLU A 377 44.76 -4.58 -38.47
CA GLU A 377 43.64 -5.53 -38.59
C GLU A 377 42.31 -5.04 -38.01
N GLY A 378 42.31 -4.10 -37.07
CA GLY A 378 41.11 -3.69 -36.34
C GLY A 378 40.56 -2.32 -36.76
N PRO A 379 39.46 -1.84 -36.16
CA PRO A 379 38.74 -2.37 -35.02
C PRO A 379 37.73 -3.47 -35.39
N TRP A 380 37.33 -4.24 -34.39
CA TRP A 380 36.26 -5.23 -34.45
C TRP A 380 35.29 -5.04 -33.28
N VAL A 381 33.99 -5.02 -33.54
CA VAL A 381 32.93 -4.86 -32.54
C VAL A 381 32.04 -6.09 -32.57
N ASP A 382 31.70 -6.63 -31.40
CA ASP A 382 30.87 -7.84 -31.29
C ASP A 382 29.95 -7.78 -30.06
N ASP A 383 28.96 -8.68 -30.01
CA ASP A 383 28.07 -8.91 -28.86
C ASP A 383 27.47 -7.63 -28.25
N ILE A 384 26.84 -6.79 -29.09
CA ILE A 384 26.24 -5.53 -28.67
C ILE A 384 24.91 -5.80 -27.97
N LEU A 385 24.77 -5.34 -26.72
CA LEU A 385 23.53 -5.30 -25.97
C LEU A 385 23.18 -3.85 -25.60
N ILE A 386 22.03 -3.37 -26.05
CA ILE A 386 21.42 -2.11 -25.63
C ILE A 386 20.20 -2.48 -24.79
N ARG A 387 20.10 -1.95 -23.58
CA ARG A 387 18.97 -2.24 -22.68
C ARG A 387 18.58 -1.04 -21.84
N LYS A 388 17.33 -1.04 -21.39
CA LYS A 388 16.78 -0.05 -20.44
C LYS A 388 16.14 -0.73 -19.25
N TYR A 389 16.12 -0.06 -18.12
CA TYR A 389 15.45 -0.53 -16.91
C TYR A 389 14.14 0.22 -16.72
N LEU A 390 13.02 -0.52 -16.70
CA LEU A 390 11.71 0.03 -16.36
C LEU A 390 11.42 -0.18 -14.88
N VAL A 391 11.03 0.89 -14.20
CA VAL A 391 10.64 0.85 -12.79
C VAL A 391 9.22 0.33 -12.65
N GLY A 392 9.01 -0.51 -11.65
CA GLY A 392 7.67 -0.93 -11.24
C GLY A 392 7.08 0.02 -10.22
N ASP A 393 5.87 -0.32 -9.78
CA ASP A 393 5.17 0.38 -8.72
C ASP A 393 5.02 -0.51 -7.49
N VAL A 394 4.97 0.11 -6.32
CA VAL A 394 4.74 -0.54 -5.03
C VAL A 394 3.59 0.13 -4.29
N THR A 395 2.81 -0.68 -3.57
CA THR A 395 1.75 -0.24 -2.66
C THR A 395 1.99 -0.86 -1.29
N ALA A 396 2.28 -0.02 -0.29
CA ALA A 396 2.41 -0.44 1.09
C ALA A 396 1.04 -0.45 1.79
N GLN A 397 0.71 -1.55 2.45
CA GLN A 397 -0.52 -1.70 3.24
C GLN A 397 -0.31 -2.56 4.47
N GLY A 398 -1.28 -2.60 5.36
CA GLY A 398 -1.23 -3.53 6.48
C GLY A 398 -2.37 -3.33 7.46
N THR A 399 -2.33 -4.07 8.55
CA THR A 399 -3.20 -3.84 9.70
C THR A 399 -2.38 -3.85 10.98
N PHE A 400 -2.61 -2.86 11.84
CA PHE A 400 -1.95 -2.74 13.12
C PHE A 400 -2.85 -3.14 14.29
N TYR A 401 -2.30 -3.92 15.21
CA TYR A 401 -3.00 -4.43 16.40
C TYR A 401 -2.20 -4.12 17.66
N TYR A 402 -2.83 -4.23 18.82
CA TYR A 402 -2.14 -4.21 20.10
C TYR A 402 -2.84 -5.15 21.08
N TYR A 403 -2.13 -5.59 22.11
CA TYR A 403 -2.74 -6.29 23.25
C TYR A 403 -3.31 -5.25 24.21
N ASP A 404 -4.60 -5.34 24.52
CA ASP A 404 -5.25 -4.48 25.52
C ASP A 404 -4.86 -4.87 26.96
N ARG A 405 -5.45 -4.18 27.94
CA ARG A 405 -5.20 -4.38 29.38
C ARG A 405 -5.61 -5.78 29.87
N ASP A 406 -6.55 -6.42 29.18
CA ASP A 406 -7.03 -7.79 29.45
C ASP A 406 -6.25 -8.84 28.67
N ASN A 407 -5.18 -8.43 27.98
CA ASN A 407 -4.33 -9.28 27.17
C ASN A 407 -5.10 -9.92 25.99
N ASN A 408 -6.10 -9.21 25.44
CA ASN A 408 -6.75 -9.54 24.18
C ASN A 408 -6.12 -8.73 23.04
N GLN A 409 -5.95 -9.36 21.89
CA GLN A 409 -5.48 -8.66 20.69
C GLN A 409 -6.64 -7.88 20.06
N VAL A 410 -6.51 -6.56 20.01
CA VAL A 410 -7.50 -5.62 19.48
C VAL A 410 -6.92 -4.76 18.35
N ARG A 411 -7.78 -4.09 17.59
CA ARG A 411 -7.37 -3.24 16.45
C ARG A 411 -6.84 -1.90 16.95
N SER A 412 -5.71 -1.45 16.42
CA SER A 412 -5.21 -0.09 16.65
C SER A 412 -5.95 0.88 15.73
N ARG A 413 -7.07 1.42 16.21
CA ARG A 413 -7.95 2.31 15.44
C ARG A 413 -7.32 3.69 15.29
N PHE A 414 -7.52 4.33 14.14
CA PHE A 414 -7.21 5.76 13.94
C PHE A 414 -5.82 6.17 14.44
N THR A 415 -4.79 5.44 14.03
CA THR A 415 -3.39 5.66 14.40
C THR A 415 -2.64 6.15 13.17
N LYS A 416 -1.85 7.21 13.30
CA LYS A 416 -1.09 7.75 12.18
C LYS A 416 0.01 6.78 11.75
N VAL A 417 0.21 6.66 10.44
CA VAL A 417 1.19 5.77 9.83
C VAL A 417 2.02 6.54 8.83
N HIS A 418 3.33 6.49 8.98
CA HIS A 418 4.29 7.05 8.03
C HIS A 418 4.95 5.91 7.25
N LEU A 419 5.23 6.15 5.97
CA LEU A 419 6.03 5.27 5.12
C LEU A 419 7.38 5.93 4.89
N TYR A 420 8.45 5.16 5.05
CA TYR A 420 9.82 5.59 4.86
C TYR A 420 10.57 4.64 3.94
N ASP A 421 11.59 5.19 3.29
CA ASP A 421 12.70 4.46 2.67
C ASP A 421 13.86 4.39 3.67
N ASP A 422 14.50 3.24 3.84
CA ASP A 422 15.64 3.07 4.74
C ASP A 422 16.95 3.29 3.99
N ASP A 423 17.71 4.32 4.37
CA ASP A 423 18.98 4.69 3.73
C ASP A 423 20.17 4.33 4.63
N PRO A 424 20.86 3.19 4.41
CA PRO A 424 21.91 2.74 5.31
C PRO A 424 23.10 3.71 5.38
N GLY A 425 23.11 4.57 6.41
CA GLY A 425 24.15 5.58 6.63
C GLY A 425 23.78 7.01 6.19
N GLY A 426 22.54 7.21 5.71
CA GLY A 426 21.91 8.49 5.37
C GLY A 426 20.84 8.92 6.37
N ASN A 427 19.92 9.77 5.92
CA ASN A 427 18.66 10.01 6.62
C ASN A 427 17.55 9.40 5.80
N ASP A 428 16.80 8.49 6.41
CA ASP A 428 15.64 7.82 5.83
C ASP A 428 14.67 8.80 5.17
N ASP A 429 14.34 8.55 3.91
CA ASP A 429 13.44 9.37 3.14
C ASP A 429 11.97 9.20 3.54
N TRP A 430 11.32 10.32 3.86
CA TRP A 430 9.88 10.33 4.16
C TRP A 430 9.06 10.30 2.87
N LEU A 431 8.33 9.21 2.66
CA LEU A 431 7.60 8.97 1.41
C LEU A 431 6.14 9.43 1.49
N ALA A 432 5.42 9.03 2.55
CA ALA A 432 4.00 9.33 2.68
C ALA A 432 3.48 9.24 4.13
N THR A 433 2.25 9.72 4.35
CA THR A 433 1.52 9.55 5.63
C THR A 433 0.07 9.17 5.36
N THR A 434 -0.46 8.24 6.14
CA THR A 434 -1.87 7.83 6.18
C THR A 434 -2.29 7.58 7.64
N ASN A 435 -3.50 7.07 7.87
CA ASN A 435 -3.93 6.61 9.19
C ASN A 435 -4.57 5.24 9.08
N THR A 436 -4.57 4.49 10.18
CA THR A 436 -5.40 3.29 10.28
C THR A 436 -6.88 3.65 10.36
N ASP A 437 -7.73 2.80 9.80
CA ASP A 437 -9.19 2.93 9.91
C ASP A 437 -9.73 2.31 11.23
N ALA A 438 -11.06 2.20 11.35
CA ALA A 438 -11.73 1.58 12.50
C ALA A 438 -11.42 0.07 12.66
N TYR A 439 -10.81 -0.58 11.67
CA TYR A 439 -10.37 -1.97 11.69
C TYR A 439 -8.84 -2.10 11.82
N GLY A 440 -8.14 -1.00 12.05
CA GLY A 440 -6.68 -0.95 12.13
C GLY A 440 -5.98 -1.05 10.78
N TYR A 441 -6.72 -1.07 9.67
CA TYR A 441 -6.18 -1.20 8.32
C TYR A 441 -5.64 0.13 7.81
N PHE A 442 -4.50 0.11 7.14
CA PHE A 442 -3.94 1.25 6.45
C PHE A 442 -3.44 0.84 5.06
N GLN A 443 -3.45 1.79 4.14
CA GLN A 443 -2.88 1.65 2.81
C GLN A 443 -2.39 3.01 2.33
N PHE A 444 -1.20 3.03 1.74
CA PHE A 444 -0.65 4.19 1.06
C PHE A 444 -1.07 4.19 -0.42
N PRO A 445 -1.11 5.36 -1.07
CA PRO A 445 -1.20 5.42 -2.52
C PRO A 445 -0.07 4.61 -3.17
N THR A 446 -0.35 4.02 -4.33
CA THR A 446 0.67 3.39 -5.16
C THR A 446 1.72 4.43 -5.56
N MET A 447 2.99 4.03 -5.51
CA MET A 447 4.14 4.88 -5.83
C MET A 447 5.19 4.11 -6.62
N THR A 448 6.02 4.85 -7.35
CA THR A 448 7.15 4.29 -8.09
C THR A 448 8.14 3.64 -7.14
N ASN A 449 8.53 2.42 -7.43
CA ASN A 449 9.43 1.61 -6.60
C ASN A 449 10.88 1.82 -7.01
N TRP A 450 11.38 3.02 -6.76
CA TRP A 450 12.71 3.43 -7.17
C TRP A 450 13.32 4.35 -6.13
N ASP A 451 14.52 3.98 -5.69
CA ASP A 451 15.35 4.76 -4.78
C ASP A 451 16.27 5.68 -5.62
N GLU A 452 16.09 7.00 -5.46
CA GLU A 452 16.79 7.99 -6.27
C GLU A 452 18.24 8.20 -5.83
N ASP A 453 18.56 8.02 -4.54
CA ASP A 453 19.88 8.28 -3.98
C ASP A 453 20.68 7.02 -3.61
N ASP A 454 20.11 5.83 -3.78
CA ASP A 454 20.90 4.60 -3.88
C ASP A 454 21.83 4.64 -5.10
N THR A 455 23.09 4.31 -4.83
CA THR A 455 24.20 4.32 -5.79
C THR A 455 24.63 2.92 -6.21
N ASP A 456 23.89 1.86 -5.83
CA ASP A 456 24.17 0.50 -6.27
C ASP A 456 24.20 0.43 -7.81
N PRO A 457 25.28 -0.11 -8.41
CA PRO A 457 25.39 -0.20 -9.86
C PRO A 457 24.39 -1.18 -10.50
N ASP A 458 23.77 -2.07 -9.73
CA ASP A 458 22.68 -2.94 -10.20
C ASP A 458 21.33 -2.28 -9.94
N PRO A 459 20.58 -1.87 -10.98
CA PRO A 459 19.26 -1.24 -10.82
C PRO A 459 18.22 -2.12 -10.13
N ASN A 460 18.43 -3.43 -10.07
CA ASN A 460 17.57 -4.31 -9.29
C ASN A 460 17.72 -4.10 -7.78
N ASN A 461 18.86 -3.57 -7.35
CA ASN A 461 19.17 -3.27 -5.95
C ASN A 461 18.79 -1.84 -5.54
N ARG A 462 18.34 -1.01 -6.49
CA ARG A 462 17.93 0.40 -6.30
C ARG A 462 16.43 0.55 -6.09
N ARG A 463 15.78 -0.46 -5.52
CA ARG A 463 14.34 -0.42 -5.18
C ARG A 463 14.21 0.04 -3.74
N LEU A 464 13.08 0.67 -3.43
CA LEU A 464 12.81 1.20 -2.09
C LEU A 464 12.96 0.12 -1.00
N ASP A 465 13.67 0.47 0.06
CA ASP A 465 13.86 -0.25 1.32
C ASP A 465 12.76 0.14 2.32
N LEU A 466 11.52 -0.26 2.03
CA LEU A 466 10.35 0.26 2.73
C LEU A 466 10.19 -0.22 4.18
N TYR A 467 9.85 0.70 5.07
CA TYR A 467 9.30 0.39 6.40
C TYR A 467 8.23 1.39 6.82
N VAL A 468 7.38 0.99 7.77
CA VAL A 468 6.31 1.86 8.30
C VAL A 468 6.52 2.20 9.76
N VAL A 469 6.10 3.41 10.13
CA VAL A 469 6.12 3.93 11.49
C VAL A 469 4.71 4.28 11.94
N TRP A 470 4.20 3.57 12.94
CA TRP A 470 2.94 3.93 13.61
C TRP A 470 3.20 4.95 14.71
N GLU A 471 2.35 5.96 14.83
CA GLU A 471 2.47 7.04 15.80
C GLU A 471 1.15 7.22 16.57
N ALA A 472 1.23 7.33 17.91
CA ALA A 472 0.09 7.58 18.80
C ALA A 472 -0.44 9.02 18.67
N ASP A 473 -0.97 9.34 17.50
CA ASP A 473 -1.41 10.68 17.12
C ASP A 473 -2.49 10.58 16.03
N TYR A 474 -3.57 11.34 16.19
CA TYR A 474 -4.62 11.43 15.18
C TYR A 474 -5.36 12.75 15.28
N ASN A 475 -5.84 13.26 14.14
CA ASN A 475 -6.75 14.41 14.10
C ASN A 475 -8.18 13.90 13.91
N ASP A 476 -8.91 13.79 15.01
CA ASP A 476 -10.32 13.43 15.08
C ASP A 476 -11.19 14.35 14.23
N SER A 477 -10.85 15.64 14.19
CA SER A 477 -11.55 16.67 13.43
C SER A 477 -10.58 17.77 12.96
N GLY A 478 -11.12 18.86 12.41
CA GLY A 478 -10.34 20.05 12.08
C GLY A 478 -9.81 20.83 13.31
N ILE A 479 -10.27 20.52 14.52
CA ILE A 479 -9.88 21.20 15.77
C ILE A 479 -9.44 20.24 16.88
N ALA A 480 -9.83 18.97 16.81
CA ALA A 480 -9.44 17.93 17.76
C ALA A 480 -8.30 17.08 17.23
N ARG A 481 -7.22 17.03 18.01
CA ARG A 481 -6.07 16.14 17.86
C ARG A 481 -5.79 15.46 19.18
N HIS A 482 -5.77 14.14 19.17
CA HIS A 482 -5.44 13.33 20.32
C HIS A 482 -4.08 12.68 20.10
N ARG A 483 -3.22 12.74 21.11
CA ARG A 483 -1.87 12.18 21.02
C ARG A 483 -1.26 11.86 22.38
N VAL A 484 -0.32 10.93 22.38
CA VAL A 484 0.46 10.57 23.58
C VAL A 484 1.93 10.87 23.34
N THR A 485 2.50 11.68 24.24
CA THR A 485 3.89 12.12 24.19
C THR A 485 4.68 11.67 25.41
N ASN A 486 5.97 11.43 25.22
CA ASN A 486 6.94 11.31 26.30
C ASN A 486 7.21 12.69 26.97
N PHE A 487 8.03 12.73 28.03
CA PHE A 487 8.33 14.00 28.70
C PHE A 487 9.13 14.99 27.85
N GLY A 488 9.79 14.51 26.80
CA GLY A 488 10.45 15.32 25.76
C GLY A 488 9.49 15.90 24.71
N ASN A 489 8.17 15.68 24.84
CA ASN A 489 7.13 16.04 23.88
C ASN A 489 7.26 15.33 22.51
N GLN A 490 7.92 14.16 22.47
CA GLN A 490 7.95 13.31 21.29
C GLN A 490 6.77 12.33 21.36
N ASN A 491 6.05 12.17 20.25
CA ASN A 491 4.98 11.19 20.15
C ASN A 491 5.55 9.77 20.24
N TYR A 492 4.81 8.86 20.87
CA TYR A 492 5.16 7.44 20.89
C TYR A 492 5.06 6.85 19.49
N LYS A 493 6.09 6.09 19.11
CA LYS A 493 6.27 5.51 17.77
C LYS A 493 6.61 4.03 17.84
N TRP A 494 6.17 3.28 16.84
CA TRP A 494 6.49 1.87 16.65
C TRP A 494 6.83 1.61 15.19
N TYR A 495 7.75 0.69 14.95
CA TYR A 495 8.36 0.46 13.65
C TYR A 495 8.03 -0.95 13.15
N SER A 496 7.82 -1.11 11.85
CA SER A 496 7.75 -2.43 11.24
C SER A 496 9.13 -3.03 11.02
N PHE A 497 9.18 -4.21 10.40
CA PHE A 497 10.39 -4.65 9.72
C PHE A 497 10.65 -3.75 8.48
N THR A 498 11.91 -3.68 8.05
CA THR A 498 12.30 -3.12 6.75
C THR A 498 12.23 -4.19 5.68
N SER A 499 11.55 -3.86 4.57
CA SER A 499 11.51 -4.66 3.35
C SER A 499 12.60 -4.17 2.41
N THR A 500 13.81 -4.73 2.52
CA THR A 500 14.92 -4.37 1.63
C THR A 500 14.61 -4.78 0.19
N ASN A 501 14.91 -3.91 -0.76
CA ASN A 501 14.70 -4.09 -2.19
C ASN A 501 13.29 -4.55 -2.50
N THR A 502 12.31 -3.76 -2.06
CA THR A 502 10.91 -4.18 -2.05
C THR A 502 10.48 -4.63 -3.44
N PRO A 503 9.85 -5.81 -3.58
CA PRO A 503 9.30 -6.23 -4.87
C PRO A 503 8.16 -5.33 -5.32
N ASP A 504 8.00 -5.19 -6.64
CA ASP A 504 6.85 -4.49 -7.21
C ASP A 504 5.52 -5.16 -6.81
N GLY A 505 4.45 -4.39 -6.82
CA GLY A 505 3.11 -4.82 -6.45
C GLY A 505 2.72 -4.36 -5.05
N THR A 506 2.33 -5.28 -4.17
CA THR A 506 1.79 -4.95 -2.85
C THR A 506 2.58 -5.61 -1.74
N ILE A 507 3.11 -4.79 -0.83
CA ILE A 507 3.81 -5.23 0.37
C ILE A 507 2.92 -5.06 1.61
N ASN A 508 2.95 -6.04 2.51
CA ASN A 508 2.11 -6.08 3.70
C ASN A 508 2.92 -5.93 4.99
N PHE A 509 2.72 -4.82 5.70
CA PHE A 509 3.35 -4.47 6.98
C PHE A 509 2.45 -4.73 8.18
N SER A 510 1.52 -5.69 8.11
CA SER A 510 0.67 -6.03 9.25
C SER A 510 1.53 -6.45 10.44
N SER A 511 1.27 -5.83 11.60
CA SER A 511 2.06 -6.03 12.81
C SER A 511 1.19 -5.84 14.05
N PHE A 512 1.73 -6.18 15.21
CA PHE A 512 1.05 -5.99 16.49
C PHE A 512 2.03 -5.65 17.61
N LEU A 513 1.54 -4.94 18.63
CA LEU A 513 2.28 -4.68 19.86
C LEU A 513 2.00 -5.79 20.90
N PRO A 514 2.95 -6.70 21.16
CA PRO A 514 2.77 -7.76 22.17
C PRO A 514 2.82 -7.19 23.59
N THR A 515 2.26 -7.94 24.54
CA THR A 515 2.34 -7.63 25.97
C THR A 515 3.79 -7.48 26.43
N GLY A 516 4.09 -6.38 27.11
CA GLY A 516 5.45 -6.03 27.57
C GLY A 516 6.35 -5.39 26.52
N PHE A 517 5.83 -5.10 25.32
CA PHE A 517 6.56 -4.31 24.33
C PHE A 517 6.74 -2.86 24.80
N PRO A 518 7.92 -2.24 24.62
CA PRO A 518 8.14 -0.85 25.02
C PRO A 518 7.10 0.11 24.45
N GLY A 519 6.49 0.91 25.33
CA GLY A 519 5.49 1.89 24.96
C GLY A 519 4.11 1.34 24.63
N LEU A 520 3.82 0.03 24.84
CA LEU A 520 2.47 -0.53 24.64
C LEU A 520 1.41 0.28 25.37
N GLU A 521 1.67 0.70 26.60
CA GLU A 521 0.70 1.43 27.41
C GLU A 521 0.40 2.84 26.91
N ALA A 522 1.30 3.44 26.11
CA ALA A 522 0.98 4.66 25.38
C ALA A 522 -0.13 4.43 24.34
N MET A 523 -0.20 3.24 23.73
CA MET A 523 -1.32 2.88 22.85
C MET A 523 -2.63 2.74 23.63
N TRP A 524 -2.58 2.21 24.86
CA TRP A 524 -3.78 2.14 25.71
C TRP A 524 -4.33 3.53 26.01
N ILE A 525 -3.48 4.43 26.51
CA ILE A 525 -3.83 5.83 26.80
C ILE A 525 -4.39 6.50 25.54
N PHE A 526 -3.73 6.31 24.39
CA PHE A 526 -4.16 6.90 23.12
C PHE A 526 -5.58 6.45 22.72
N GLN A 527 -5.88 5.15 22.87
CA GLN A 527 -7.20 4.62 22.51
C GLN A 527 -8.29 5.05 23.50
N ASP A 528 -7.96 5.22 24.79
CA ASP A 528 -8.92 5.75 25.79
C ASP A 528 -9.25 7.22 25.50
N LEU A 529 -8.24 8.03 25.15
CA LEU A 529 -8.44 9.42 24.71
C LEU A 529 -9.40 9.52 23.51
N ARG A 530 -9.21 8.64 22.52
CA ARG A 530 -10.07 8.56 21.33
C ARG A 530 -11.49 8.16 21.70
N LYS A 531 -11.68 7.11 22.52
CA LYS A 531 -13.02 6.68 22.98
C LYS A 531 -13.74 7.79 23.75
N ALA A 532 -13.03 8.53 24.60
CA ALA A 532 -13.61 9.65 25.33
C ALA A 532 -14.11 10.76 24.38
N TRP A 533 -13.37 11.04 23.31
CA TRP A 533 -13.82 11.98 22.27
C TRP A 533 -15.03 11.44 21.51
N GLU A 534 -15.00 10.16 21.10
CA GLU A 534 -16.10 9.50 20.37
C GLU A 534 -17.39 9.55 21.20
N GLU A 535 -17.34 9.25 22.50
CA GLU A 535 -18.52 9.26 23.37
C GLU A 535 -19.16 10.65 23.45
N VAL A 536 -18.38 11.69 23.66
CA VAL A 536 -18.88 13.07 23.71
C VAL A 536 -19.43 13.50 22.35
N TYR A 537 -18.68 13.24 21.28
CA TYR A 537 -19.05 13.67 19.93
C TYR A 537 -20.31 12.97 19.44
N ASP A 538 -20.39 11.64 19.55
CA ASP A 538 -21.47 10.84 18.99
C ASP A 538 -22.77 10.90 19.82
N ASN A 539 -22.69 11.18 21.13
CA ASN A 539 -23.85 11.23 22.03
C ASN A 539 -24.31 12.66 22.39
N THR A 540 -23.95 13.65 21.57
CA THR A 540 -24.47 15.03 21.67
C THR A 540 -25.21 15.48 20.40
N SER A 541 -26.24 16.32 20.54
CA SER A 541 -27.09 16.78 19.43
C SER A 541 -27.38 18.28 19.48
N PRO A 542 -26.73 19.11 18.62
CA PRO A 542 -25.80 18.72 17.55
C PRO A 542 -24.48 18.18 18.11
N HIS A 543 -23.78 17.36 17.31
CA HIS A 543 -22.47 16.82 17.68
C HIS A 543 -21.54 17.94 18.19
N PHE A 544 -21.08 17.79 19.42
CA PHE A 544 -20.17 18.70 20.09
C PHE A 544 -18.75 18.13 20.06
N ASP A 545 -17.79 18.92 19.57
CA ASP A 545 -16.39 18.54 19.57
C ASP A 545 -15.67 19.16 20.77
N PRO A 546 -15.27 18.36 21.78
CA PRO A 546 -14.66 18.87 23.00
C PRO A 546 -13.19 19.26 22.83
N GLY A 547 -12.64 19.17 21.62
CA GLY A 547 -11.31 19.65 21.27
C GLY A 547 -10.19 18.65 21.52
N SER A 548 -8.95 19.15 21.39
CA SER A 548 -7.72 18.34 21.43
C SER A 548 -7.33 17.92 22.86
N VAL A 549 -6.74 16.73 23.00
CA VAL A 549 -6.09 16.27 24.24
C VAL A 549 -4.70 15.71 23.95
N THR A 550 -3.69 16.24 24.64
CA THR A 550 -2.35 15.65 24.67
C THR A 550 -2.13 14.98 26.02
N ALA A 551 -1.86 13.68 26.03
CA ALA A 551 -1.40 12.98 27.22
C ALA A 551 0.13 12.94 27.28
N LYS A 552 0.67 13.24 28.45
CA LYS A 552 2.08 13.05 28.80
C LYS A 552 2.20 11.81 29.66
N TRP A 553 3.01 10.87 29.21
CA TRP A 553 3.30 9.62 29.92
C TRP A 553 4.73 9.21 29.63
N GLU A 554 5.42 8.62 30.59
CA GLU A 554 6.77 8.09 30.45
C GLU A 554 6.85 6.75 31.19
N ASP A 555 7.44 5.73 30.56
CA ASP A 555 7.48 4.39 31.13
C ASP A 555 8.26 4.38 32.46
N GLY A 556 7.68 3.76 33.48
CA GLY A 556 8.26 3.70 34.82
C GLY A 556 8.11 4.98 35.67
N GLU A 557 7.67 6.10 35.09
CA GLU A 557 7.63 7.39 35.79
C GLU A 557 6.24 7.73 36.34
N ASN A 558 6.20 8.05 37.63
CA ASN A 558 4.95 8.40 38.31
C ASN A 558 4.79 9.88 38.61
N CYS A 559 5.85 10.67 38.41
CA CYS A 559 5.85 12.09 38.77
C CYS A 559 6.20 12.99 37.60
N TYR A 560 5.46 14.08 37.42
CA TYR A 560 5.74 15.10 36.41
C TYR A 560 5.33 16.49 36.90
N PRO A 561 6.14 17.55 36.68
CA PRO A 561 7.50 17.52 36.13
C PRO A 561 8.55 16.99 37.14
N SER A 562 8.19 16.94 38.42
CA SER A 562 9.01 16.38 39.49
C SER A 562 8.17 16.14 40.75
N TRP A 563 8.72 15.42 41.71
CA TRP A 563 8.18 15.35 43.07
C TRP A 563 7.82 16.76 43.61
N PRO A 564 6.68 16.95 44.30
CA PRO A 564 5.75 15.94 44.84
C PRO A 564 4.55 15.55 43.94
N PHE A 565 4.47 16.03 42.69
CA PHE A 565 3.33 15.75 41.79
C PHE A 565 3.46 14.35 41.20
N CYS A 566 2.94 13.34 41.91
CA CYS A 566 3.19 11.92 41.65
C CYS A 566 1.92 11.07 41.42
N THR A 567 0.87 11.70 40.90
CA THR A 567 -0.40 11.09 40.51
C THR A 567 -0.80 11.65 39.15
N SER A 568 -1.74 11.01 38.45
CA SER A 568 -2.33 11.59 37.24
C SER A 568 -2.99 12.93 37.56
N PHE A 569 -2.96 13.87 36.61
CA PHE A 569 -3.62 15.17 36.74
C PHE A 569 -3.79 15.86 35.39
N PHE A 570 -4.76 16.76 35.29
CA PHE A 570 -4.88 17.74 34.23
C PHE A 570 -4.17 19.06 34.58
N ASN A 571 -3.47 19.65 33.61
CA ASN A 571 -2.84 20.97 33.75
C ASN A 571 -3.25 21.91 32.62
N GLY A 572 -4.16 22.83 32.91
CA GLY A 572 -4.52 23.97 32.04
C GLY A 572 -3.64 25.22 32.20
N GLY A 573 -2.58 25.16 33.02
CA GLY A 573 -1.69 26.28 33.35
C GLY A 573 -0.49 26.44 32.42
N VAL A 574 0.60 27.05 32.92
CA VAL A 574 1.83 27.30 32.13
C VAL A 574 2.43 25.99 31.63
N GLY A 575 2.67 25.92 30.31
CA GLY A 575 3.17 24.71 29.65
C GLY A 575 2.08 23.69 29.30
N GLY A 576 0.84 23.94 29.71
CA GLY A 576 -0.39 23.26 29.30
C GLY A 576 -1.03 23.87 28.03
N PRO A 577 -2.21 23.38 27.63
CA PRO A 577 -2.98 22.34 28.33
C PRO A 577 -2.50 20.91 27.97
N PHE A 578 -2.45 20.02 28.96
CA PHE A 578 -2.18 18.57 28.78
C PHE A 578 -2.72 17.78 29.97
N ILE A 579 -2.88 16.47 29.80
CA ILE A 579 -3.05 15.53 30.92
C ILE A 579 -1.74 14.82 31.19
N PHE A 580 -1.38 14.63 32.45
CA PHE A 580 -0.31 13.72 32.85
C PHE A 580 -0.95 12.42 33.33
N VAL A 581 -0.48 11.30 32.81
CA VAL A 581 -0.87 9.97 33.27
C VAL A 581 0.30 9.36 34.02
N SER A 582 0.12 9.04 35.30
CA SER A 582 1.15 8.36 36.07
C SER A 582 1.36 6.93 35.53
N ASN A 583 2.58 6.41 35.59
CA ASN A 583 2.82 5.03 35.17
C ASN A 583 2.00 4.02 35.98
N LEU A 584 1.72 4.26 37.26
CA LEU A 584 0.84 3.39 38.06
C LEU A 584 -0.61 3.41 37.57
N ASN A 585 -1.12 4.57 37.14
CA ASN A 585 -2.51 4.76 36.72
C ASN A 585 -2.77 4.37 35.26
N ARG A 586 -1.73 4.14 34.44
CA ARG A 586 -1.90 3.73 33.02
C ARG A 586 -2.79 2.49 32.83
N ILE A 587 -2.92 1.65 33.86
CA ILE A 587 -3.73 0.43 33.84
C ILE A 587 -5.22 0.70 33.99
N SER A 588 -5.62 1.89 34.44
CA SER A 588 -7.02 2.30 34.56
C SER A 588 -7.39 3.11 33.31
N GLY A 589 -8.34 2.60 32.53
CA GLY A 589 -8.94 3.38 31.44
C GLY A 589 -9.67 4.60 31.99
N ASP A 590 -10.34 4.42 33.13
CA ASP A 590 -11.16 5.45 33.75
C ASP A 590 -10.34 6.63 34.23
N THR A 591 -9.17 6.40 34.83
CA THR A 591 -8.29 7.51 35.20
C THR A 591 -7.84 8.29 33.97
N VAL A 592 -7.55 7.64 32.83
CA VAL A 592 -7.17 8.37 31.61
C VAL A 592 -8.32 9.22 31.09
N VAL A 593 -9.53 8.67 31.07
CA VAL A 593 -10.75 9.37 30.63
C VAL A 593 -11.14 10.48 31.61
N HIS A 594 -10.95 10.27 32.90
CA HIS A 594 -11.18 11.26 33.95
C HIS A 594 -10.32 12.51 33.71
N GLU A 595 -9.01 12.34 33.51
CA GLU A 595 -8.16 13.49 33.19
C GLU A 595 -8.53 14.16 31.86
N ALA A 596 -8.98 13.38 30.87
CA ALA A 596 -9.51 13.92 29.62
C ALA A 596 -10.80 14.72 29.85
N GLY A 597 -11.66 14.31 30.80
CA GLY A 597 -12.87 15.01 31.21
C GLY A 597 -12.59 16.40 31.76
N HIS A 598 -11.56 16.53 32.60
CA HIS A 598 -11.05 17.83 33.06
C HIS A 598 -10.59 18.72 31.90
N HIS A 599 -9.86 18.13 30.95
CA HIS A 599 -9.39 18.85 29.77
C HIS A 599 -10.55 19.29 28.87
N TYR A 600 -11.55 18.44 28.66
CA TYR A 600 -12.75 18.79 27.88
C TYR A 600 -13.55 19.92 28.53
N MET A 601 -13.73 19.88 29.84
CA MET A 601 -14.35 20.98 30.57
C MET A 601 -13.56 22.28 30.41
N TRP A 602 -12.22 22.23 30.49
CA TRP A 602 -11.36 23.39 30.27
C TRP A 602 -11.43 23.91 28.81
N ASN A 603 -11.44 23.02 27.82
CA ASN A 603 -11.54 23.41 26.40
C ASN A 603 -12.86 24.15 26.12
N ALA A 604 -13.95 23.67 26.73
CA ALA A 604 -15.29 24.23 26.59
C ALA A 604 -15.46 25.58 27.30
N THR A 605 -15.04 25.66 28.57
CA THR A 605 -15.40 26.77 29.47
C THR A 605 -14.24 27.73 29.77
N GLY A 606 -13.00 27.29 29.55
CA GLY A 606 -11.80 27.98 30.05
C GLY A 606 -11.65 27.92 31.58
N TRP A 607 -12.57 27.24 32.28
CA TRP A 607 -12.58 27.09 33.72
C TRP A 607 -11.87 25.80 34.14
N TRP A 608 -10.93 25.93 35.09
CA TRP A 608 -10.27 24.82 35.77
C TRP A 608 -9.65 25.31 37.08
N LEU A 609 -9.72 24.50 38.14
CA LEU A 609 -9.23 24.84 39.49
C LEU A 609 -7.71 24.73 39.67
N TRP A 610 -6.91 25.24 38.73
CA TRP A 610 -5.43 25.09 38.79
C TRP A 610 -4.77 25.76 40.02
N TRP A 611 -5.45 26.70 40.69
CA TRP A 611 -4.92 27.39 41.87
C TRP A 611 -5.46 26.87 43.21
N ASP A 612 -6.43 25.96 43.21
CA ASP A 612 -6.99 25.44 44.45
C ASP A 612 -6.17 24.26 44.96
N VAL A 613 -5.26 24.58 45.90
CA VAL A 613 -4.37 23.58 46.50
C VAL A 613 -5.15 22.51 47.27
N GLY A 614 -6.40 22.79 47.68
CA GLY A 614 -7.26 21.82 48.34
C GLY A 614 -7.74 20.70 47.42
N CYS A 615 -7.84 20.96 46.12
CA CYS A 615 -8.34 19.99 45.14
C CYS A 615 -7.24 19.06 44.56
N TYR A 616 -5.98 19.16 45.03
CA TYR A 616 -4.90 18.28 44.56
C TYR A 616 -4.82 16.93 45.28
N SER A 617 -5.49 16.78 46.41
CA SER A 617 -5.40 15.61 47.27
C SER A 617 -6.72 15.37 47.97
N HIS A 618 -7.62 14.69 47.28
CA HIS A 618 -8.95 14.35 47.75
C HIS A 618 -9.20 12.84 47.66
N GLN A 619 -10.40 12.42 48.01
CA GLN A 619 -10.88 11.04 47.85
C GLN A 619 -12.30 11.09 47.28
N LEU A 620 -12.66 10.07 46.48
CA LEU A 620 -13.99 9.94 45.85
C LEU A 620 -15.18 10.20 46.79
N PHE A 621 -15.08 9.73 48.04
CA PHE A 621 -16.08 9.97 49.08
C PHE A 621 -15.54 10.79 50.27
N GLY A 622 -14.59 11.69 50.02
CA GLY A 622 -14.13 12.72 50.94
C GLY A 622 -14.95 14.00 50.77
N PRO A 623 -15.22 14.77 51.85
CA PRO A 623 -15.84 16.08 51.73
C PRO A 623 -14.79 17.12 51.34
N GLU A 624 -15.00 17.77 50.19
CA GLU A 624 -14.14 18.79 49.60
C GLU A 624 -14.87 20.14 49.47
N ASP A 625 -14.31 21.08 48.70
CA ASP A 625 -15.03 22.29 48.29
C ASP A 625 -16.05 21.96 47.17
N VAL A 626 -17.19 22.66 47.16
CA VAL A 626 -18.26 22.46 46.16
C VAL A 626 -17.81 22.62 44.71
N ARG A 627 -16.75 23.39 44.47
CA ARG A 627 -16.18 23.56 43.13
C ARG A 627 -15.31 22.36 42.74
N CYS A 628 -14.51 21.88 43.69
CA CYS A 628 -13.68 20.69 43.49
C CYS A 628 -14.58 19.47 43.23
N ALA A 629 -15.56 19.24 44.10
CA ALA A 629 -16.50 18.13 43.97
C ALA A 629 -17.30 18.13 42.65
N TRP A 630 -17.59 19.31 42.10
CA TRP A 630 -18.22 19.43 40.79
C TRP A 630 -17.28 19.03 39.64
N SER A 631 -16.07 19.59 39.68
CA SER A 631 -15.04 19.36 38.68
C SER A 631 -14.66 17.88 38.60
N GLU A 632 -14.37 17.30 39.76
CA GLU A 632 -14.01 15.88 39.92
C GLU A 632 -15.22 14.98 39.66
N GLY A 633 -16.40 15.32 40.17
CA GLY A 633 -17.61 14.53 39.92
C GLY A 633 -17.98 14.40 38.44
N TRP A 634 -17.74 15.43 37.62
CA TRP A 634 -17.86 15.32 36.17
C TRP A 634 -16.83 14.36 35.58
N ALA A 635 -15.56 14.50 35.97
CA ALA A 635 -14.48 13.67 35.49
C ALA A 635 -14.56 12.21 35.99
N ASP A 636 -15.21 11.98 37.12
CA ASP A 636 -15.53 10.64 37.62
C ASP A 636 -16.73 10.04 36.90
N PHE A 637 -17.70 10.86 36.50
CA PHE A 637 -18.84 10.42 35.70
C PHE A 637 -18.44 10.04 34.27
N LEU A 638 -17.68 10.85 33.55
CA LEU A 638 -17.38 10.65 32.12
C LEU A 638 -16.81 9.25 31.75
N PRO A 639 -15.92 8.63 32.55
CA PRO A 639 -15.45 7.27 32.32
C PRO A 639 -16.52 6.19 32.21
N LEU A 640 -17.61 6.33 32.97
CA LEU A 640 -18.68 5.33 33.07
C LEU A 640 -19.40 5.12 31.72
N PRO A 641 -19.96 6.16 31.05
CA PRO A 641 -20.51 6.00 29.72
C PRO A 641 -19.44 5.63 28.67
N VAL A 642 -18.20 6.16 28.78
CA VAL A 642 -17.11 5.86 27.82
C VAL A 642 -16.70 4.39 27.83
N ASN A 643 -16.61 3.78 29.02
CA ASN A 643 -16.19 2.39 29.17
C ASN A 643 -17.39 1.41 29.27
N GLY A 644 -18.59 1.94 29.50
CA GLY A 644 -19.84 1.19 29.44
C GLY A 644 -20.18 0.43 30.72
N ASP A 645 -19.80 0.95 31.89
CA ASP A 645 -20.13 0.36 33.19
C ASP A 645 -20.45 1.44 34.25
N ALA A 646 -20.79 0.99 35.47
CA ALA A 646 -21.27 1.84 36.56
C ALA A 646 -20.20 2.12 37.64
N CYS A 647 -18.96 1.71 37.40
CA CYS A 647 -17.88 1.79 38.35
C CYS A 647 -16.81 2.75 37.87
N TYR A 648 -16.17 3.40 38.83
CA TYR A 648 -14.89 4.02 38.62
C TYR A 648 -13.80 3.01 38.99
N ASP A 649 -13.08 2.49 38.00
CA ASP A 649 -12.00 1.52 38.15
C ASP A 649 -10.66 2.23 38.38
N PHE A 650 -10.12 2.17 39.60
CA PHE A 650 -8.76 2.63 39.91
C PHE A 650 -7.66 1.72 39.34
N GLY A 651 -8.04 0.53 38.86
CA GLY A 651 -7.18 -0.47 38.26
C GLY A 651 -7.76 -1.01 36.96
N PRO A 652 -7.49 -2.29 36.61
CA PRO A 652 -8.16 -2.94 35.50
C PRO A 652 -9.66 -3.10 35.81
N GLY A 653 -10.48 -2.69 34.86
CA GLY A 653 -11.94 -2.85 34.87
C GLY A 653 -12.43 -3.97 33.96
N PRO A 654 -13.76 -4.10 33.74
CA PRO A 654 -14.81 -3.28 34.35
C PRO A 654 -15.18 -3.73 35.78
N CYS A 655 -15.48 -2.79 36.68
CA CYS A 655 -15.98 -3.02 38.04
C CYS A 655 -15.17 -4.07 38.84
N GLY A 656 -13.84 -3.96 38.80
CA GLY A 656 -12.91 -4.89 39.46
C GLY A 656 -12.75 -6.26 38.78
N ALA A 657 -13.31 -6.46 37.58
CA ALA A 657 -12.91 -7.57 36.73
C ALA A 657 -11.39 -7.52 36.50
N GLY A 658 -10.72 -8.67 36.59
CA GLY A 658 -9.24 -8.71 36.56
C GLY A 658 -8.56 -8.35 37.89
N GLY A 659 -9.33 -8.01 38.95
CA GLY A 659 -8.83 -7.85 40.32
C GLY A 659 -8.37 -6.43 40.69
N GLY A 660 -8.77 -5.41 39.91
CA GLY A 660 -8.54 -4.00 40.21
C GLY A 660 -9.36 -3.49 41.41
N ALA A 661 -8.89 -2.40 42.02
CA ALA A 661 -9.71 -1.62 42.95
C ALA A 661 -10.70 -0.77 42.15
N PHE A 662 -11.93 -0.66 42.64
CA PHE A 662 -13.02 0.06 41.98
C PHE A 662 -14.00 0.60 43.02
N GLU A 663 -14.78 1.60 42.64
CA GLU A 663 -15.92 2.09 43.41
C GLU A 663 -17.16 2.11 42.49
N ASN A 664 -18.28 1.58 42.96
CA ASN A 664 -19.51 1.55 42.18
C ASN A 664 -20.35 2.80 42.52
N LEU A 665 -20.38 3.76 41.59
CA LEU A 665 -21.02 5.06 41.80
C LEU A 665 -22.55 4.99 41.79
N GLU A 666 -23.13 3.99 41.14
CA GLU A 666 -24.58 3.73 41.07
C GLU A 666 -25.17 3.24 42.40
N THR A 667 -24.41 2.51 43.21
CA THR A 667 -24.98 1.86 44.41
C THR A 667 -25.14 2.79 45.62
N HIS A 668 -24.62 4.01 45.53
CA HIS A 668 -24.52 4.94 46.64
C HIS A 668 -25.84 5.69 46.87
N SER A 669 -26.37 5.62 48.09
CA SER A 669 -27.71 6.15 48.37
C SER A 669 -27.85 6.76 49.76
N ARG A 670 -29.04 7.26 50.08
CA ARG A 670 -29.42 7.71 51.44
C ARG A 670 -29.38 6.62 52.52
N ASN A 671 -29.15 5.36 52.16
CA ASN A 671 -28.90 4.29 53.12
C ASN A 671 -27.45 4.28 53.64
N ASP A 672 -26.55 5.04 52.99
CA ASP A 672 -25.14 5.09 53.37
C ASP A 672 -24.94 5.70 54.75
N ALA A 673 -23.94 5.17 55.46
CA ALA A 673 -23.50 5.74 56.73
C ALA A 673 -22.76 7.07 56.47
N PRO A 674 -23.26 8.24 56.91
CA PRO A 674 -22.65 9.54 56.61
C PRO A 674 -21.23 9.72 57.19
N GLN A 675 -20.85 8.85 58.14
CA GLN A 675 -19.52 8.82 58.76
C GLN A 675 -18.46 8.20 57.84
N LEU A 676 -18.88 7.38 56.87
CA LEU A 676 -18.03 6.67 55.92
C LEU A 676 -18.17 7.26 54.51
N PHE A 677 -19.40 7.61 54.13
CA PHE A 677 -19.73 8.25 52.86
C PHE A 677 -20.50 9.53 53.17
N PRO A 678 -19.81 10.66 53.38
CA PRO A 678 -20.42 11.95 53.66
C PRO A 678 -21.48 12.31 52.62
N TRP A 679 -22.42 13.15 53.04
CA TRP A 679 -23.55 13.58 52.23
C TRP A 679 -23.33 14.98 51.70
N GLY A 680 -23.93 15.26 50.54
CA GLY A 680 -23.99 16.60 49.96
C GLY A 680 -23.09 16.80 48.74
N ASP A 681 -23.23 17.97 48.13
CA ASP A 681 -22.59 18.40 46.88
C ASP A 681 -21.13 18.84 47.06
N THR A 682 -20.57 18.61 48.24
CA THR A 682 -19.14 18.72 48.53
C THR A 682 -18.38 17.42 48.28
N VAL A 683 -19.04 16.36 47.82
CA VAL A 683 -18.44 15.03 47.65
C VAL A 683 -18.52 14.62 46.18
N GLU A 684 -17.37 14.45 45.52
CA GLU A 684 -17.29 14.18 44.07
C GLU A 684 -18.03 12.91 43.67
N GLY A 685 -17.90 11.81 44.43
CA GLY A 685 -18.63 10.57 44.16
C GLY A 685 -20.15 10.71 44.28
N ARG A 686 -20.67 11.67 45.06
CA ARG A 686 -22.12 11.97 45.11
C ARG A 686 -22.58 12.76 43.90
N VAL A 687 -21.73 13.67 43.42
CA VAL A 687 -21.98 14.42 42.18
C VAL A 687 -21.95 13.45 40.99
N ALA A 688 -20.91 12.61 40.89
CA ALA A 688 -20.76 11.63 39.83
C ALA A 688 -21.91 10.61 39.80
N GLY A 689 -22.29 10.05 40.95
CA GLY A 689 -23.47 9.18 41.07
C GLY A 689 -24.75 9.90 40.65
N SER A 690 -24.95 11.16 41.06
CA SER A 690 -26.12 11.94 40.62
C SER A 690 -26.15 12.13 39.10
N LEU A 691 -25.00 12.36 38.45
CA LEU A 691 -24.91 12.47 36.99
C LEU A 691 -25.18 11.12 36.31
N TYR A 692 -24.75 10.02 36.92
CA TYR A 692 -24.99 8.67 36.41
C TYR A 692 -26.47 8.28 36.49
N ASP A 693 -27.16 8.49 37.62
CA ASP A 693 -28.61 8.30 37.75
C ASP A 693 -29.40 9.16 36.72
N LEU A 694 -28.92 10.38 36.43
CA LEU A 694 -29.54 11.23 35.39
C LEU A 694 -29.37 10.62 33.99
N PHE A 695 -28.24 9.98 33.74
CA PHE A 695 -27.83 9.44 32.46
C PHE A 695 -28.49 8.10 32.14
N ASP A 696 -28.41 7.16 33.08
CA ASP A 696 -28.72 5.76 32.85
C ASP A 696 -30.24 5.50 32.94
N ALA A 697 -30.69 4.26 32.68
CA ALA A 697 -32.11 3.92 32.68
C ALA A 697 -32.50 2.95 33.82
N THR A 698 -31.58 2.62 34.71
CA THR A 698 -31.65 1.50 35.65
C THR A 698 -32.26 1.86 37.01
N ASN A 699 -32.72 3.08 37.26
CA ASN A 699 -33.79 3.43 38.19
C ASN A 699 -34.02 2.56 39.44
N GLU A 700 -33.44 2.98 40.56
CA GLU A 700 -33.60 2.37 41.86
C GLU A 700 -33.87 3.39 42.99
N GLY A 701 -34.61 2.95 44.02
CA GLY A 701 -34.92 3.81 45.15
C GLY A 701 -35.72 5.05 44.76
N TYR A 702 -35.10 6.23 44.90
CA TYR A 702 -35.70 7.49 44.48
C TYR A 702 -35.50 7.78 42.99
N ASP A 703 -34.46 7.23 42.38
CA ASP A 703 -34.16 7.46 40.98
C ASP A 703 -35.33 7.02 40.08
N SER A 704 -35.64 7.91 39.16
CA SER A 704 -36.69 7.78 38.15
C SER A 704 -36.31 8.48 36.84
N ALA A 705 -35.04 8.85 36.70
CA ALA A 705 -34.49 9.54 35.55
C ALA A 705 -34.07 8.56 34.45
N ALA A 706 -33.95 9.08 33.22
CA ALA A 706 -33.47 8.36 32.04
C ALA A 706 -33.22 9.37 30.92
N PHE A 707 -32.37 10.37 31.19
CA PHE A 707 -32.19 11.50 30.27
C PHE A 707 -31.15 11.22 29.18
N GLY A 708 -30.27 10.25 29.38
CA GLY A 708 -29.13 10.00 28.50
C GLY A 708 -28.02 11.05 28.66
N PHE A 709 -26.99 10.96 27.82
CA PHE A 709 -25.77 11.76 27.96
C PHE A 709 -25.95 13.22 27.51
N ASP A 710 -26.66 13.43 26.40
CA ASP A 710 -26.81 14.72 25.71
C ASP A 710 -27.23 15.86 26.66
N PRO A 711 -28.29 15.76 27.48
CA PRO A 711 -28.70 16.87 28.34
C PRO A 711 -27.70 17.24 29.44
N ILE A 712 -26.89 16.27 29.88
CA ILE A 712 -25.84 16.49 30.88
C ILE A 712 -24.67 17.21 30.21
N ALA A 713 -24.20 16.68 29.08
CA ALA A 713 -23.08 17.23 28.32
C ALA A 713 -23.37 18.64 27.79
N ASP A 714 -24.60 18.92 27.35
CA ASP A 714 -25.05 20.25 26.93
C ASP A 714 -24.83 21.30 28.04
N ILE A 715 -25.16 20.97 29.29
CA ILE A 715 -24.96 21.89 30.41
C ILE A 715 -23.47 22.00 30.76
N VAL A 716 -22.77 20.86 30.88
CA VAL A 716 -21.36 20.87 31.33
C VAL A 716 -20.42 21.52 30.32
N LEU A 717 -20.63 21.29 29.02
CA LEU A 717 -19.70 21.67 27.96
C LEU A 717 -20.17 22.87 27.12
N GLN A 718 -21.44 23.26 27.20
CA GLN A 718 -21.97 24.40 26.45
C GLN A 718 -22.65 25.45 27.34
N GLY A 719 -22.83 25.14 28.64
CA GLY A 719 -23.43 26.02 29.63
C GLY A 719 -22.59 27.24 29.99
N ALA A 720 -23.19 28.12 30.79
CA ALA A 720 -22.54 29.34 31.26
C ALA A 720 -21.89 29.09 32.62
N ASP A 721 -20.56 28.93 32.63
CA ASP A 721 -19.69 28.97 33.81
C ASP A 721 -20.25 28.25 35.05
N GLU A 722 -20.77 27.02 34.90
CA GLU A 722 -21.15 26.19 36.04
C GLU A 722 -19.89 25.82 36.83
N ASP A 723 -19.63 26.56 37.92
CA ASP A 723 -18.45 26.35 38.77
C ASP A 723 -18.71 25.38 39.95
N ARG A 724 -19.93 24.85 40.05
CA ARG A 724 -20.40 23.97 41.14
C ARG A 724 -21.66 23.20 40.73
N PHE A 725 -21.96 22.10 41.40
CA PHE A 725 -23.13 21.25 41.07
C PHE A 725 -24.48 21.96 41.26
N SER A 726 -24.59 22.88 42.22
CA SER A 726 -25.79 23.72 42.33
C SER A 726 -25.97 24.67 41.13
N GLY A 727 -24.88 25.07 40.46
CA GLY A 727 -24.94 25.82 39.20
C GLY A 727 -25.51 24.96 38.07
N PHE A 728 -25.01 23.73 37.93
CA PHE A 728 -25.58 22.72 37.03
C PHE A 728 -27.07 22.52 37.27
N TRP A 729 -27.51 22.42 38.53
CA TRP A 729 -28.93 22.29 38.86
C TRP A 729 -29.77 23.50 38.44
N GLU A 730 -29.28 24.73 38.61
CA GLU A 730 -29.98 25.92 38.11
C GLU A 730 -30.10 25.92 36.59
N SER A 731 -29.04 25.53 35.87
CA SER A 731 -29.07 25.37 34.41
C SER A 731 -30.02 24.25 33.97
N TRP A 732 -30.08 23.14 34.71
CA TRP A 732 -31.04 22.05 34.47
C TRP A 732 -32.49 22.54 34.61
N LYS A 733 -32.80 23.32 35.64
CA LYS A 733 -34.13 23.92 35.79
C LYS A 733 -34.49 24.87 34.64
N ALA A 734 -33.49 25.48 34.00
CA ALA A 734 -33.66 26.39 32.87
C ALA A 734 -33.70 25.68 31.50
N SER A 735 -33.20 24.43 31.40
CA SER A 735 -33.08 23.70 30.13
C SER A 735 -34.41 23.20 29.57
N GLY A 736 -35.44 23.12 30.42
CA GLY A 736 -36.74 22.54 30.06
C GLY A 736 -36.81 21.02 30.21
N GLN A 737 -35.73 20.38 30.68
CA GLN A 737 -35.75 18.98 31.08
C GLN A 737 -36.65 18.77 32.31
N ASN A 738 -37.10 17.52 32.52
CA ASN A 738 -37.97 17.21 33.64
C ASN A 738 -37.22 17.39 34.97
N LYS A 739 -37.68 18.33 35.80
CA LYS A 739 -37.05 18.66 37.08
C LYS A 739 -37.40 17.66 38.19
N HIS A 740 -38.63 17.13 38.19
CA HIS A 740 -39.09 16.20 39.21
C HIS A 740 -38.29 14.90 39.22
N HIS A 741 -38.11 14.28 38.06
CA HIS A 741 -37.30 13.07 37.93
C HIS A 741 -35.82 13.34 38.24
N ALA A 742 -35.29 14.48 37.78
CA ALA A 742 -33.90 14.86 38.02
C ALA A 742 -33.58 15.15 39.50
N VAL A 743 -34.44 15.90 40.22
CA VAL A 743 -34.20 16.19 41.63
C VAL A 743 -34.27 14.93 42.48
N ARG A 744 -35.03 13.93 42.07
CA ARG A 744 -35.12 12.63 42.75
C ARG A 744 -33.86 11.78 42.57
N ALA A 745 -33.27 11.76 41.37
CA ALA A 745 -31.96 11.16 41.10
C ALA A 745 -30.85 11.84 41.95
N ILE A 746 -30.82 13.17 41.95
CA ILE A 746 -29.91 13.95 42.81
C ILE A 746 -30.14 13.63 44.30
N TYR A 747 -31.41 13.49 44.70
CA TYR A 747 -31.79 13.16 46.06
C TYR A 747 -31.37 11.75 46.49
N GLN A 748 -31.45 10.76 45.60
CA GLN A 748 -30.95 9.39 45.82
C GLN A 748 -29.49 9.44 46.30
N ASN A 749 -28.67 10.21 45.60
CA ASN A 749 -27.25 10.45 45.85
C ASN A 749 -26.96 11.42 47.02
N THR A 750 -27.90 11.59 47.95
CA THR A 750 -27.74 12.35 49.22
C THR A 750 -27.59 13.86 49.07
N ILE A 751 -27.76 14.41 47.88
CA ILE A 751 -27.79 15.86 47.62
C ILE A 751 -29.25 16.33 47.65
N ASP A 752 -29.59 17.31 48.48
CA ASP A 752 -30.99 17.77 48.63
C ASP A 752 -31.17 19.19 48.06
N TYR A 753 -31.59 19.24 46.80
CA TYR A 753 -32.00 20.49 46.14
C TYR A 753 -33.53 20.64 46.02
N ASN A 754 -34.30 19.71 46.60
CA ASN A 754 -35.76 19.72 46.52
C ASN A 754 -36.38 20.79 47.43
N THR A 755 -37.34 21.56 46.93
CA THR A 755 -38.22 22.38 47.77
C THR A 755 -39.44 21.57 48.19
N ALA A 756 -40.08 21.93 49.31
CA ALA A 756 -41.31 21.23 49.70
C ALA A 756 -42.51 21.83 48.95
N PRO A 757 -43.51 21.00 48.56
CA PRO A 757 -44.71 21.52 47.94
C PRO A 757 -45.43 22.47 48.88
N ARG A 758 -46.18 23.43 48.36
CA ARG A 758 -46.85 24.47 49.15
C ARG A 758 -48.26 24.72 48.66
N PHE A 759 -49.14 25.07 49.61
CA PHE A 759 -50.44 25.63 49.28
C PHE A 759 -50.36 27.16 49.22
N ASP A 760 -50.50 27.73 48.01
CA ASP A 760 -50.55 29.17 47.79
C ASP A 760 -51.48 29.52 46.60
N PRO A 761 -52.69 30.06 46.85
CA PRO A 761 -53.24 30.39 48.16
C PRO A 761 -53.68 29.16 48.96
N LEU A 762 -53.96 29.32 50.26
CA LEU A 762 -54.54 28.28 51.11
C LEU A 762 -55.93 27.82 50.60
N LEU A 763 -56.28 26.58 50.92
CA LEU A 763 -57.54 25.93 50.52
C LEU A 763 -58.76 26.64 51.12
N PRO A 764 -59.76 27.00 50.31
CA PRO A 764 -60.92 27.75 50.79
C PRO A 764 -61.98 26.83 51.42
N ASP A 765 -62.53 27.29 52.55
CA ASP A 765 -63.73 26.71 53.15
C ASP A 765 -64.90 26.64 52.14
N ARG A 766 -65.69 25.57 52.24
CA ARG A 766 -66.83 25.30 51.35
C ARG A 766 -68.14 25.26 52.11
N ILE A 767 -69.14 26.00 51.63
CA ILE A 767 -70.51 25.90 52.10
C ILE A 767 -71.33 25.17 51.03
N VAL A 768 -71.92 24.03 51.40
CA VAL A 768 -72.68 23.16 50.49
C VAL A 768 -74.09 22.93 51.02
N LEU A 769 -75.05 22.76 50.12
CA LEU A 769 -76.43 22.47 50.50
C LEU A 769 -76.61 20.99 50.82
N GLN A 770 -77.36 20.68 51.89
CA GLN A 770 -77.77 19.31 52.19
C GLN A 770 -78.46 18.66 50.97
N ASN A 771 -78.33 17.34 50.82
CA ASN A 771 -78.94 16.56 49.73
C ASN A 771 -78.51 16.99 48.31
N THR A 772 -77.35 17.64 48.16
CA THR A 772 -76.80 18.08 46.85
C THR A 772 -75.35 17.61 46.71
N SER A 773 -75.01 17.04 45.56
CA SER A 773 -73.63 16.66 45.24
C SER A 773 -72.93 17.78 44.47
N TYR A 774 -71.69 18.05 44.83
CA TYR A 774 -70.82 19.05 44.21
C TYR A 774 -69.61 18.32 43.60
N PRO A 775 -69.74 17.82 42.36
CA PRO A 775 -68.57 17.32 41.65
C PRO A 775 -67.64 18.50 41.33
N TYR A 776 -66.32 18.26 41.31
CA TYR A 776 -65.33 19.29 40.99
C TYR A 776 -65.42 20.53 41.91
N ALA A 777 -65.64 20.29 43.20
CA ALA A 777 -65.88 21.35 44.18
C ALA A 777 -64.63 22.19 44.49
N LEU A 778 -63.45 21.61 44.31
CA LEU A 778 -62.15 22.25 44.55
C LEU A 778 -61.11 21.63 43.61
N ASP A 779 -60.39 22.46 42.85
CA ASP A 779 -59.26 22.07 41.99
C ASP A 779 -57.98 22.16 42.81
N LEU A 780 -57.37 21.05 43.21
CA LEU A 780 -56.16 21.07 44.04
C LEU A 780 -55.00 21.76 43.32
N TRP A 781 -54.88 21.55 42.00
CA TRP A 781 -53.84 22.18 41.17
C TRP A 781 -53.91 23.71 41.15
N ALA A 782 -55.07 24.30 41.49
CA ALA A 782 -55.20 25.75 41.57
C ALA A 782 -54.68 26.34 42.90
N TYR A 783 -54.35 25.49 43.87
CA TYR A 783 -53.96 25.90 45.22
C TYR A 783 -52.63 25.32 45.68
N SER A 784 -52.12 24.26 45.04
CA SER A 784 -50.79 23.72 45.33
C SER A 784 -49.82 24.01 44.20
N SER A 785 -48.56 24.18 44.56
CA SER A 785 -47.46 24.30 43.61
C SER A 785 -46.18 23.76 44.24
N ASP A 786 -45.24 23.40 43.39
CA ASP A 786 -43.89 23.00 43.74
C ASP A 786 -42.91 23.57 42.71
N ASP A 787 -41.67 23.89 43.13
CA ASP A 787 -40.72 24.53 42.20
C ASP A 787 -40.13 23.52 41.21
N GLU A 788 -40.07 22.24 41.60
CA GLU A 788 -39.48 21.15 40.81
C GLU A 788 -40.55 20.26 40.14
N SER A 789 -41.71 20.10 40.77
CA SER A 789 -42.76 19.17 40.33
C SER A 789 -43.89 19.86 39.60
N ALA A 790 -44.28 19.34 38.44
CA ALA A 790 -45.52 19.74 37.79
C ALA A 790 -46.74 19.24 38.57
N ASP A 791 -47.89 19.90 38.41
CA ASP A 791 -49.12 19.53 39.15
C ASP A 791 -49.52 18.05 39.00
N ALA A 792 -49.22 17.45 37.84
CA ALA A 792 -49.51 16.07 37.52
C ALA A 792 -48.57 15.05 38.19
N GLU A 793 -47.42 15.51 38.69
CA GLU A 793 -46.42 14.71 39.39
C GLU A 793 -46.64 14.73 40.91
N LEU A 794 -47.45 15.67 41.40
CA LEU A 794 -47.85 15.77 42.80
C LEU A 794 -48.91 14.73 43.17
N LEU A 795 -48.72 14.07 44.30
CA LEU A 795 -49.66 13.12 44.88
C LEU A 795 -50.45 13.75 46.02
N TYR A 796 -51.76 13.50 46.04
CA TYR A 796 -52.66 14.07 47.03
C TYR A 796 -53.31 12.99 47.90
N LEU A 797 -53.18 13.13 49.23
CA LEU A 797 -53.83 12.27 50.20
C LEU A 797 -54.83 13.08 51.03
N ILE A 798 -56.07 12.59 51.12
CA ILE A 798 -57.15 13.29 51.82
C ILE A 798 -57.61 12.51 53.05
N ASN A 799 -57.69 13.21 54.18
CA ASN A 799 -58.29 12.70 55.41
C ASN A 799 -59.44 13.61 55.87
N VAL A 800 -60.51 13.04 56.41
CA VAL A 800 -61.74 13.76 56.75
C VAL A 800 -62.18 13.42 58.16
N THR A 801 -62.50 14.46 58.94
CA THR A 801 -62.93 14.31 60.34
C THR A 801 -64.33 13.70 60.51
N ASP A 802 -65.22 13.86 59.53
CA ASP A 802 -66.53 13.21 59.49
C ASP A 802 -66.86 12.70 58.08
N TRP A 803 -66.88 11.38 57.94
CA TRP A 803 -67.15 10.69 56.68
C TRP A 803 -68.51 11.05 56.06
N ARG A 804 -69.45 11.59 56.84
CA ARG A 804 -70.79 12.00 56.37
C ARG A 804 -70.77 13.22 55.44
N CYS A 805 -69.65 13.94 55.34
CA CYS A 805 -69.43 14.95 54.31
C CYS A 805 -69.32 14.37 52.88
N GLY A 806 -69.03 13.07 52.76
CA GLY A 806 -68.91 12.38 51.47
C GLY A 806 -67.86 13.00 50.55
N ILE A 807 -66.65 13.19 51.09
CA ILE A 807 -65.51 13.69 50.32
C ILE A 807 -64.90 12.54 49.53
N SER A 808 -64.58 12.79 48.26
CA SER A 808 -63.75 11.91 47.44
C SER A 808 -62.83 12.75 46.55
N SER A 809 -61.73 12.17 46.05
CA SER A 809 -60.84 12.84 45.10
C SER A 809 -60.36 11.89 44.02
N ASP A 810 -60.07 12.46 42.85
CA ASP A 810 -59.46 11.79 41.70
C ASP A 810 -57.98 12.21 41.48
N GLY A 811 -57.36 12.87 42.47
CA GLY A 811 -55.97 13.35 42.41
C GLY A 811 -55.82 14.77 41.86
N ARG A 812 -56.87 15.36 41.31
CA ARG A 812 -56.92 16.79 40.97
C ARG A 812 -58.09 17.48 41.64
N TRP A 813 -59.26 16.89 41.53
CA TRP A 813 -60.49 17.47 42.03
C TRP A 813 -60.89 16.84 43.36
N VAL A 814 -61.43 17.66 44.25
CA VAL A 814 -62.19 17.20 45.41
C VAL A 814 -63.67 17.29 45.10
N HIS A 815 -64.40 16.21 45.33
CA HIS A 815 -65.84 16.12 45.19
C HIS A 815 -66.47 16.09 46.59
N ILE A 816 -67.61 16.76 46.75
CA ILE A 816 -68.32 16.84 48.03
C ILE A 816 -69.75 16.32 47.83
N ALA A 817 -70.09 15.21 48.47
CA ALA A 817 -71.41 14.58 48.37
C ALA A 817 -71.95 14.22 49.77
N PRO A 818 -72.48 15.19 50.53
CA PRO A 818 -72.93 14.95 51.90
C PRO A 818 -74.02 13.88 51.98
N GLN A 819 -74.01 13.08 53.05
CA GLN A 819 -75.03 12.06 53.27
C GLN A 819 -76.44 12.66 53.30
N PRO A 820 -77.45 11.93 52.79
CA PRO A 820 -78.82 12.41 52.81
C PRO A 820 -79.29 12.82 54.21
N ASN A 821 -79.87 14.01 54.31
CA ASN A 821 -80.39 14.64 55.53
C ASN A 821 -79.36 14.92 56.64
N TRP A 822 -78.06 14.85 56.32
CA TRP A 822 -77.02 15.24 57.26
C TRP A 822 -76.78 16.76 57.24
N LEU A 823 -76.58 17.32 58.43
CA LEU A 823 -76.19 18.71 58.68
C LEU A 823 -75.02 18.70 59.65
N GLY A 824 -74.09 19.62 59.45
CA GLY A 824 -72.88 19.70 60.27
C GLY A 824 -71.73 20.29 59.50
N PHE A 825 -70.53 20.01 60.00
CA PHE A 825 -69.29 20.36 59.32
C PHE A 825 -68.30 19.21 59.42
N CYS A 826 -67.36 19.16 58.49
CA CYS A 826 -66.13 18.39 58.61
C CYS A 826 -64.94 19.27 58.22
N ASP A 827 -63.82 19.05 58.88
CA ASP A 827 -62.52 19.51 58.42
C ASP A 827 -61.92 18.42 57.50
N VAL A 828 -61.44 18.86 56.34
CA VAL A 828 -60.80 18.06 55.30
C VAL A 828 -59.33 18.44 55.27
N ILE A 829 -58.46 17.51 55.66
CA ILE A 829 -57.00 17.66 55.64
C ILE A 829 -56.50 17.10 54.31
N VAL A 830 -55.85 17.94 53.52
CA VAL A 830 -55.22 17.54 52.26
C VAL A 830 -53.71 17.58 52.44
N TRP A 831 -53.06 16.47 52.18
CA TRP A 831 -51.61 16.38 52.05
C TRP A 831 -51.23 16.40 50.57
N VAL A 832 -50.19 17.14 50.24
CA VAL A 832 -49.54 17.14 48.93
C VAL A 832 -48.12 16.62 49.12
N ASP A 833 -47.73 15.69 48.25
CA ASP A 833 -46.48 14.93 48.30
C ASP A 833 -45.82 14.99 46.92
N ASP A 834 -44.57 15.44 46.87
CA ASP A 834 -43.74 15.48 45.66
C ASP A 834 -42.85 14.23 45.51
N SER A 835 -43.14 13.17 46.27
CA SER A 835 -42.39 11.93 46.48
C SER A 835 -41.16 12.00 47.40
N LEU A 836 -40.74 13.20 47.81
CA LEU A 836 -39.58 13.44 48.68
C LEU A 836 -39.96 14.18 49.97
N LYS A 837 -40.83 15.18 49.89
CA LYS A 837 -41.30 16.07 50.94
C LYS A 837 -42.81 16.23 50.85
N ILE A 838 -43.43 16.46 52.01
CA ILE A 838 -44.88 16.60 52.13
C ILE A 838 -45.26 17.93 52.77
N ALA A 839 -46.38 18.49 52.33
CA ALA A 839 -47.06 19.59 52.97
C ALA A 839 -48.55 19.28 53.16
N SER A 840 -49.22 20.04 54.04
CA SER A 840 -50.65 19.86 54.25
C SER A 840 -51.36 21.18 54.51
N ASP A 841 -52.64 21.21 54.15
CA ASP A 841 -53.57 22.28 54.49
C ASP A 841 -54.95 21.70 54.84
N ILE A 842 -55.78 22.50 55.50
CA ILE A 842 -57.09 22.10 56.02
C ILE A 842 -58.14 23.11 55.57
N PHE A 843 -59.23 22.63 54.97
CA PHE A 843 -60.42 23.44 54.74
C PHE A 843 -61.67 22.80 55.36
N ARG A 844 -62.62 23.65 55.76
CA ARG A 844 -63.88 23.22 56.35
C ARG A 844 -64.99 23.13 55.31
N VAL A 845 -65.72 22.03 55.33
CA VAL A 845 -66.99 21.88 54.60
C VAL A 845 -68.16 22.04 55.57
N SER A 846 -69.00 23.05 55.37
CA SER A 846 -70.22 23.28 56.15
C SER A 846 -71.45 22.92 55.35
N VAL A 847 -72.22 21.93 55.82
CA VAL A 847 -73.46 21.47 55.17
C VAL A 847 -74.66 22.18 55.78
N VAL A 848 -75.33 23.01 54.99
CA VAL A 848 -76.41 23.89 55.44
C VAL A 848 -77.77 23.43 54.91
N PRO A 849 -78.88 23.69 55.65
CA PRO A 849 -80.21 23.27 55.22
C PRO A 849 -80.71 24.09 54.02
N ILE A 850 -81.56 23.46 53.20
CA ILE A 850 -82.29 24.16 52.14
C ILE A 850 -83.47 24.90 52.80
N VAL A 851 -83.31 26.19 53.10
CA VAL A 851 -84.34 27.03 53.75
C VAL A 851 -85.40 27.57 52.78
N GLY A 852 -85.23 27.35 51.46
CA GLY A 852 -86.20 27.67 50.41
C GLY A 852 -85.65 27.44 49.02
N ARG A 853 -86.51 27.08 48.05
CA ARG A 853 -86.17 27.00 46.61
C ARG A 853 -86.82 28.17 45.88
N VAL A 854 -86.03 29.07 45.32
CA VAL A 854 -86.54 30.14 44.45
C VAL A 854 -86.39 29.70 42.99
N TYR A 855 -87.50 29.44 42.32
CA TYR A 855 -87.51 29.21 40.87
C TYR A 855 -87.47 30.56 40.17
N VAL A 856 -86.32 30.91 39.56
CA VAL A 856 -86.20 32.11 38.74
C VAL A 856 -86.46 31.72 37.28
N PRO A 857 -87.47 32.29 36.60
CA PRO A 857 -87.70 32.00 35.20
C PRO A 857 -86.54 32.54 34.34
N TYR A 858 -86.00 31.66 33.49
CA TYR A 858 -84.98 31.98 32.49
C TYR A 858 -85.54 32.93 31.43
N ILE A 859 -85.03 34.16 31.36
CA ILE A 859 -85.32 35.09 30.24
C ILE A 859 -84.08 35.12 29.34
N ARG A 860 -84.21 34.53 28.15
CA ARG A 860 -83.19 34.57 27.09
C ARG A 860 -83.15 35.97 26.47
N LYS A 861 -81.96 36.54 26.27
CA LYS A 861 -81.72 37.60 25.29
C LYS A 861 -80.82 37.05 24.20
#